data_AF-Q4RM31-F1
#
_entry.id   AF-Q4RM31-F1
#
_cell.length_a   1.000
_cell.length_b   1.000
_cell.length_c   1.000
_cell.angle_alpha   90.00
_cell.angle_beta   90.00
_cell.angle_gamma   90.00
#
_symmetry.space_group_name_H-M   'P 1'
#
loop_
_entity.id
_entity.type
_entity.pdbx_description
1 polymer ?
#
loop_
_entity_poly.entity_id
_entity_poly.type
_entity_poly.pdbx_seq_one_letter_code
_entity_poly.pdbx_strand_id
1 'polypeptide(L)'
;RFSGSFHELQLASQVLHVLFLFLPLLWAFGLLPPLDALLLWGMEQALVFGLGGSPMSSNIRLLLMFGVSAGVAVCNYFIPSALGVVLFSTSAGFLMSLDLSQVGTLCRSPQAAFRDNKGHKGGSPSPPNPPSSFGWTLGCREVFVYVSLLVVASTEAGLLQHFLGSLGSPSLVTGPQAPVSYLLIVLFCVCWALREVQGPYILGGMFLNPLYPKGISSVQTLVQKSKGLNTAAAIRRILLYFGKRWSPVPQRMSVQCGPTLCCFLFTVSPFAMIAFLSVDQSLQLLHTFSLSIGFTRAFRVVWQSSEDALLQMLVVILVRLAAEGNTVPDWENLGTGGQLLLVGLLIDRVTQFFAKLKFALTVLVTSWTEKKQRRQSAGTLLALNASLCPLLLAVITISALLSAPLLSLFTLPIFLVGFPRPQRSWPGPVGTACPCPDSIFYQQMSGSLASALRLAFARGSLGTLAPGSHFLVRFQDRTVWITILEKGYGYCTVNIKGLELQETSCHTVEARRVDEVLEAAFERPERLGFTQGVNLHWGNALIPCAALVVQAYSDARNVLSGIIDSHDNLRKLQEDFLRVLVWLLLRYGVQRHKGILWSSEVGQELGGRKSQSSQVGPATCVQPQEAVVIESNVSSCKYRQDSSRSTSFGDWSDEDDIFGAEPARRTVALVTAEAQNGQGSLPGSVEMDSLYENMALSALQPLQPLGLGVGMPAVDQGSDSRVFRNAPCPLPQLNFSCSQSEAFNLPTGWRTAPFPPSRLLQLRHLFPEDWFRFALGQFGPAVQGKANEDMTKALKEDEVLKDLHTQVALSCLISVGAESAFTSPSHVYRLYCGDILWTEGLDWLSSSQELYQLSLCAFSQFIFVRGCAQGTYTGRVLSLQEQLVHVGHLNGEGVRGQWANLSWELLYATNDDEERYSIQAHPFMLRNLTVQAADPPLGYPIYSSAPLHIPSL
;
A
#
# COMPACT_ATOMS: atom_id res chain seq x y z
N ARG A 1 -20.00 -42.95 -41.61
CA ARG A 1 -18.81 -42.08 -41.76
C ARG A 1 -17.96 -42.00 -40.48
N PHE A 2 -18.53 -41.98 -39.27
CA PHE A 2 -17.77 -42.12 -38.03
C PHE A 2 -17.55 -43.60 -37.68
N SER A 3 -16.57 -44.24 -38.35
CA SER A 3 -16.23 -45.65 -38.16
C SER A 3 -14.73 -45.91 -38.37
N GLY A 4 -13.90 -44.95 -37.96
CA GLY A 4 -12.45 -45.08 -37.86
C GLY A 4 -12.01 -44.83 -36.43
N SER A 5 -10.98 -45.55 -35.98
CA SER A 5 -10.34 -45.31 -34.69
C SER A 5 -9.57 -43.99 -34.75
N PHE A 6 -10.13 -42.90 -34.21
CA PHE A 6 -9.42 -41.64 -34.06
C PHE A 6 -8.25 -41.85 -33.09
N HIS A 7 -7.04 -41.95 -33.63
CA HIS A 7 -5.83 -42.29 -32.87
C HIS A 7 -5.57 -41.28 -31.73
N GLU A 8 -5.84 -40.00 -31.99
CA GLU A 8 -5.83 -38.92 -30.99
C GLU A 8 -6.79 -39.17 -29.82
N LEU A 9 -7.99 -39.69 -30.08
CA LEU A 9 -8.99 -39.97 -29.03
C LEU A 9 -8.59 -41.21 -28.21
N GLN A 10 -7.96 -42.19 -28.85
CA GLN A 10 -7.40 -43.36 -28.17
C GLN A 10 -6.18 -42.99 -27.31
N LEU A 11 -5.30 -42.13 -27.83
CA LEU A 11 -4.17 -41.55 -27.11
C LEU A 11 -4.65 -40.72 -25.91
N ALA A 12 -5.63 -39.83 -26.11
CA ALA A 12 -6.22 -39.03 -25.05
C ALA A 12 -6.88 -39.91 -23.97
N SER A 13 -7.57 -40.98 -24.37
CA SER A 13 -8.11 -41.98 -23.43
C SER A 13 -7.00 -42.67 -22.62
N GLN A 14 -5.92 -43.11 -23.26
CA GLN A 14 -4.77 -43.72 -22.58
C GLN A 14 -4.10 -42.75 -21.59
N VAL A 15 -3.86 -41.50 -22.01
CA VAL A 15 -3.31 -40.44 -21.15
C VAL A 15 -4.24 -40.15 -19.97
N LEU A 16 -5.56 -40.10 -20.19
CA LEU A 16 -6.55 -39.91 -19.12
C LEU A 16 -6.56 -41.09 -18.13
N HIS A 17 -6.49 -42.34 -18.58
CA HIS A 17 -6.41 -43.50 -17.67
C HIS A 17 -5.16 -43.45 -16.77
N VAL A 18 -4.01 -43.05 -17.32
CA VAL A 18 -2.78 -42.84 -16.54
C VAL A 18 -2.96 -41.66 -15.57
N LEU A 19 -3.50 -40.53 -16.03
CA LEU A 19 -3.71 -39.33 -15.21
C LEU A 19 -4.70 -39.58 -14.06
N PHE A 20 -5.78 -40.33 -14.29
CA PHE A 20 -6.74 -40.71 -13.25
C PHE A 20 -6.12 -41.58 -12.15
N LEU A 21 -5.18 -42.46 -12.49
CA LEU A 21 -4.45 -43.27 -11.51
C LEU A 21 -3.58 -42.40 -10.59
N PHE A 22 -2.94 -41.36 -11.13
CA PHE A 22 -2.15 -40.40 -10.35
C PHE A 22 -2.98 -39.26 -9.72
N LEU A 23 -4.25 -39.06 -10.09
CA LEU A 23 -5.09 -37.95 -9.63
C LEU A 23 -5.15 -37.82 -8.09
N PRO A 24 -5.32 -38.91 -7.30
CA PRO A 24 -5.34 -38.81 -5.83
C PRO A 24 -3.99 -38.36 -5.25
N LEU A 25 -2.88 -38.77 -5.87
CA LEU A 25 -1.53 -38.35 -5.47
C LEU A 25 -1.29 -36.88 -5.83
N LEU A 26 -1.67 -36.45 -7.03
CA LEU A 26 -1.57 -35.05 -7.45
C LEU A 26 -2.44 -34.11 -6.59
N TRP A 27 -3.57 -34.62 -6.07
CA TRP A 27 -4.42 -33.89 -5.12
C TRP A 27 -3.79 -33.84 -3.72
N ALA A 28 -3.32 -34.97 -3.19
CA ALA A 28 -2.64 -35.03 -1.89
C ALA A 28 -1.35 -34.18 -1.84
N PHE A 29 -0.59 -34.13 -2.94
CA PHE A 29 0.58 -33.25 -3.08
C PHE A 29 0.22 -31.79 -3.44
N GLY A 30 -1.06 -31.39 -3.48
CA GLY A 30 -1.46 -30.01 -3.73
C GLY A 30 -1.04 -29.44 -5.09
N LEU A 31 -0.94 -30.31 -6.11
CA LEU A 31 -0.55 -29.94 -7.48
C LEU A 31 -1.77 -29.68 -8.37
N LEU A 32 -2.96 -30.12 -7.95
CA LEU A 32 -4.24 -29.85 -8.62
C LEU A 32 -4.91 -28.59 -8.04
N PRO A 33 -5.47 -27.69 -8.89
CA PRO A 33 -6.22 -26.53 -8.43
C PRO A 33 -7.62 -26.95 -7.91
N PRO A 34 -8.14 -26.29 -6.87
CA PRO A 34 -9.58 -26.31 -6.58
C PRO A 34 -10.37 -25.64 -7.71
N LEU A 35 -11.62 -26.06 -7.89
CA LEU A 35 -12.45 -25.71 -9.06
C LEU A 35 -12.59 -24.19 -9.27
N ASP A 36 -12.89 -23.44 -8.21
CA ASP A 36 -13.05 -21.98 -8.26
C ASP A 36 -11.84 -21.29 -8.88
N ALA A 37 -10.63 -21.74 -8.52
CA ALA A 37 -9.40 -21.18 -9.01
C ALA A 37 -9.07 -21.60 -10.45
N LEU A 38 -9.37 -22.84 -10.82
CA LEU A 38 -9.25 -23.31 -12.20
C LEU A 38 -10.19 -22.53 -13.14
N LEU A 39 -11.43 -22.29 -12.69
CA LEU A 39 -12.43 -21.51 -13.42
C LEU A 39 -12.00 -20.03 -13.55
N LEU A 40 -11.62 -19.39 -12.44
CA LEU A 40 -11.17 -17.99 -12.47
C LEU A 40 -9.88 -17.81 -13.27
N TRP A 41 -8.93 -18.75 -13.19
CA TRP A 41 -7.74 -18.76 -14.04
C TRP A 41 -8.11 -18.95 -15.51
N GLY A 42 -8.98 -19.91 -15.83
CA GLY A 42 -9.44 -20.15 -17.20
C GLY A 42 -10.13 -18.93 -17.81
N MET A 43 -10.98 -18.24 -17.04
CA MET A 43 -11.59 -16.97 -17.44
C MET A 43 -10.56 -15.85 -17.64
N GLU A 44 -9.55 -15.75 -16.77
CA GLU A 44 -8.47 -14.77 -16.90
C GLU A 44 -7.62 -15.04 -18.15
N GLN A 45 -7.21 -16.29 -18.40
CA GLN A 45 -6.48 -16.67 -19.62
C GLN A 45 -7.31 -16.43 -20.89
N ALA A 46 -8.60 -16.77 -20.88
CA ALA A 46 -9.49 -16.55 -22.02
C ALA A 46 -9.74 -15.05 -22.28
N LEU A 47 -9.90 -14.22 -21.23
CA LEU A 47 -10.03 -12.77 -21.35
C LEU A 47 -8.75 -12.14 -21.91
N VAL A 48 -7.58 -12.54 -21.42
CA VAL A 48 -6.29 -11.95 -21.80
C VAL A 48 -5.83 -12.42 -23.17
N PHE A 49 -5.67 -13.73 -23.37
CA PHE A 49 -5.10 -14.28 -24.59
C PHE A 49 -6.12 -14.42 -25.72
N GLY A 50 -7.38 -14.74 -25.40
CA GLY A 50 -8.46 -14.86 -26.38
C GLY A 50 -9.11 -13.52 -26.73
N LEU A 51 -9.46 -12.70 -25.73
CA LEU A 51 -10.31 -11.50 -25.91
C LEU A 51 -9.57 -10.16 -25.67
N GLY A 52 -8.25 -10.19 -25.55
CA GLY A 52 -7.37 -9.02 -25.54
C GLY A 52 -7.47 -8.10 -24.31
N GLY A 53 -8.12 -8.53 -23.23
CA GLY A 53 -8.23 -7.77 -21.99
C GLY A 53 -6.98 -7.87 -21.12
N SER A 54 -7.01 -7.19 -19.97
CA SER A 54 -6.04 -7.41 -18.88
C SER A 54 -6.58 -8.41 -17.85
N PRO A 55 -5.71 -8.97 -16.99
CA PRO A 55 -6.10 -9.43 -15.65
C PRO A 55 -6.87 -8.33 -14.92
N MET A 56 -7.76 -8.74 -14.01
CA MET A 56 -8.77 -7.86 -13.43
C MET A 56 -8.67 -7.80 -11.91
N SER A 57 -8.80 -6.59 -11.37
CA SER A 57 -8.64 -6.29 -9.94
C SER A 57 -9.62 -7.03 -9.01
N SER A 58 -10.77 -7.52 -9.50
CA SER A 58 -11.73 -8.31 -8.71
C SER A 58 -12.48 -9.37 -9.53
N ASN A 59 -13.01 -10.41 -8.86
CA ASN A 59 -13.81 -11.47 -9.50
C ASN A 59 -15.03 -10.93 -10.28
N ILE A 60 -15.72 -9.92 -9.72
CA ILE A 60 -16.91 -9.33 -10.35
C ILE A 60 -16.51 -8.55 -11.61
N ARG A 61 -15.38 -7.82 -11.56
CA ARG A 61 -14.83 -7.10 -12.72
C ARG A 61 -14.35 -8.08 -13.80
N LEU A 62 -13.75 -9.21 -13.42
CA LEU A 62 -13.36 -10.30 -14.32
C LEU A 62 -14.57 -10.90 -15.05
N LEU A 63 -15.62 -11.29 -14.32
CA LEU A 63 -16.81 -11.91 -14.90
C LEU A 63 -17.58 -10.95 -15.83
N LEU A 64 -17.75 -9.69 -15.41
CA LEU A 64 -18.40 -8.66 -16.22
C LEU A 64 -17.60 -8.38 -17.51
N MET A 65 -16.29 -8.15 -17.39
CA MET A 65 -15.44 -7.88 -18.56
C MET A 65 -15.36 -9.07 -19.50
N PHE A 66 -15.29 -10.31 -18.98
CA PHE A 66 -15.35 -11.52 -19.79
C PHE A 66 -16.66 -11.59 -20.59
N GLY A 67 -17.82 -11.42 -19.94
CA GLY A 67 -19.13 -11.47 -20.58
C GLY A 67 -19.30 -10.42 -21.68
N VAL A 68 -18.93 -9.16 -21.42
CA VAL A 68 -18.97 -8.08 -22.42
C VAL A 68 -18.04 -8.37 -23.59
N SER A 69 -16.81 -8.82 -23.32
CA SER A 69 -15.81 -9.10 -24.36
C SER A 69 -16.20 -10.29 -25.25
N ALA A 70 -16.79 -11.34 -24.67
CA ALA A 70 -17.34 -12.46 -25.41
C ALA A 70 -18.52 -12.02 -26.28
N GLY A 71 -19.39 -11.14 -25.78
CA GLY A 71 -20.47 -10.53 -26.55
C GLY A 71 -19.98 -9.79 -27.80
N VAL A 72 -18.88 -9.04 -27.70
CA VAL A 72 -18.25 -8.36 -28.85
C VAL A 72 -17.72 -9.36 -29.89
N ALA A 73 -17.15 -10.49 -29.47
CA ALA A 73 -16.71 -11.55 -30.39
C ALA A 73 -17.88 -12.29 -31.08
N VAL A 74 -18.99 -12.49 -30.38
CA VAL A 74 -20.23 -13.02 -30.98
C VAL A 74 -20.83 -12.02 -31.98
N CYS A 75 -20.83 -10.72 -31.66
CA CYS A 75 -21.31 -9.69 -32.60
C CYS A 75 -20.48 -9.65 -33.89
N ASN A 76 -19.14 -9.68 -33.79
CA ASN A 76 -18.25 -9.68 -34.96
C ASN A 76 -18.37 -10.93 -35.85
N TYR A 77 -18.87 -12.05 -35.31
CA TYR A 77 -19.16 -13.25 -36.09
C TYR A 77 -20.40 -13.09 -37.00
N PHE A 78 -21.40 -12.33 -36.53
CA PHE A 78 -22.70 -12.17 -37.20
C PHE A 78 -22.81 -10.94 -38.11
N ILE A 79 -21.89 -9.97 -38.04
CA ILE A 79 -21.90 -8.80 -38.94
C ILE A 79 -21.39 -9.25 -40.33
N PRO A 80 -22.21 -9.14 -41.41
CA PRO A 80 -21.84 -9.66 -42.73
C PRO A 80 -20.94 -8.71 -43.55
N SER A 81 -20.60 -7.53 -43.02
CA SER A 81 -19.81 -6.52 -43.73
C SER A 81 -18.47 -6.28 -43.06
N ALA A 82 -17.37 -6.47 -43.80
CA ALA A 82 -16.01 -6.26 -43.29
C ALA A 82 -15.80 -4.83 -42.77
N LEU A 83 -16.35 -3.81 -43.45
CA LEU A 83 -16.33 -2.42 -42.99
C LEU A 83 -17.13 -2.22 -41.69
N GLY A 84 -18.28 -2.89 -41.53
CA GLY A 84 -19.06 -2.87 -40.30
C GLY A 84 -18.31 -3.50 -39.13
N VAL A 85 -17.60 -4.61 -39.36
CA VAL A 85 -16.73 -5.21 -38.34
C VAL A 85 -15.57 -4.30 -37.98
N VAL A 86 -14.86 -3.70 -38.95
CA VAL A 86 -13.74 -2.78 -38.65
C VAL A 86 -14.18 -1.57 -37.81
N LEU A 87 -15.34 -0.99 -38.10
CA LEU A 87 -15.89 0.11 -37.32
C LEU A 87 -16.31 -0.34 -35.91
N PHE A 88 -17.01 -1.48 -35.80
CA PHE A 88 -17.48 -2.00 -34.52
C PHE A 88 -16.32 -2.52 -33.64
N SER A 89 -15.33 -3.20 -34.21
CA SER A 89 -14.15 -3.72 -33.50
C SER A 89 -13.26 -2.58 -32.98
N THR A 90 -13.02 -1.55 -33.79
CA THR A 90 -12.27 -0.36 -33.39
C THR A 90 -12.98 0.37 -32.25
N SER A 91 -14.31 0.54 -32.37
CA SER A 91 -15.13 1.21 -31.35
C SER A 91 -15.21 0.42 -30.04
N ALA A 92 -15.55 -0.86 -30.12
CA ALA A 92 -15.68 -1.73 -28.95
C ALA A 92 -14.32 -1.98 -28.28
N GLY A 93 -13.26 -2.19 -29.06
CA GLY A 93 -11.89 -2.35 -28.56
C GLY A 93 -11.40 -1.15 -27.77
N PHE A 94 -11.69 0.07 -28.24
CA PHE A 94 -11.41 1.30 -27.50
C PHE A 94 -12.25 1.39 -26.21
N LEU A 95 -13.57 1.25 -26.30
CA LEU A 95 -14.48 1.37 -25.14
C LEU A 95 -14.20 0.33 -24.04
N MET A 96 -13.86 -0.92 -24.41
CA MET A 96 -13.47 -1.99 -23.48
C MET A 96 -12.06 -1.83 -22.90
N SER A 97 -11.29 -0.85 -23.37
CA SER A 97 -9.96 -0.51 -22.85
C SER A 97 -9.98 0.71 -21.91
N LEU A 98 -11.12 1.40 -21.76
CA LEU A 98 -11.32 2.50 -20.82
C LEU A 98 -11.80 2.00 -19.45
N ASP A 99 -11.57 2.79 -18.40
CA ASP A 99 -12.05 2.46 -17.04
C ASP A 99 -13.55 2.80 -16.87
N LEU A 100 -14.40 1.92 -17.38
CA LEU A 100 -15.86 2.05 -17.32
C LEU A 100 -16.42 2.17 -15.89
N SER A 101 -15.65 1.81 -14.86
CA SER A 101 -16.10 1.92 -13.46
C SER A 101 -16.41 3.38 -13.05
N GLN A 102 -15.71 4.35 -13.63
CA GLN A 102 -15.87 5.77 -13.35
C GLN A 102 -17.05 6.42 -14.09
N VAL A 103 -17.57 5.78 -15.16
CA VAL A 103 -18.83 6.23 -15.79
C VAL A 103 -19.99 6.08 -14.80
N GLY A 104 -19.93 5.09 -13.90
CA GLY A 104 -20.91 4.87 -12.84
C GLY A 104 -20.97 6.00 -11.80
N THR A 105 -19.86 6.68 -11.49
CA THR A 105 -19.86 7.85 -10.59
C THR A 105 -20.42 9.09 -11.31
N LEU A 106 -20.03 9.26 -12.58
CA LEU A 106 -20.56 10.29 -13.48
C LEU A 106 -22.10 10.23 -13.61
N CYS A 107 -22.66 9.02 -13.75
CA CYS A 107 -24.12 8.81 -13.85
C CYS A 107 -24.87 8.88 -12.49
N ARG A 108 -24.17 8.76 -11.35
CA ARG A 108 -24.76 8.97 -10.01
C ARG A 108 -24.78 10.45 -9.61
N SER A 109 -23.79 11.23 -10.08
CA SER A 109 -23.64 12.67 -9.84
C SER A 109 -24.93 13.50 -10.02
N PRO A 110 -25.77 13.33 -11.07
CA PRO A 110 -26.94 14.18 -11.29
C PRO A 110 -28.08 13.91 -10.29
N GLN A 111 -28.18 12.69 -9.75
CA GLN A 111 -29.27 12.33 -8.84
C GLN A 111 -28.96 12.68 -7.38
N ALA A 112 -27.70 12.69 -6.96
CA ALA A 112 -27.33 13.25 -5.66
C ALA A 112 -27.74 14.74 -5.57
N ALA A 113 -27.41 15.52 -6.61
CA ALA A 113 -27.74 16.95 -6.69
C ALA A 113 -29.25 17.28 -6.86
N PHE A 114 -30.12 16.29 -7.05
CA PHE A 114 -31.56 16.52 -7.32
C PHE A 114 -32.52 15.68 -6.46
N ARG A 115 -32.01 14.83 -5.56
CA ARG A 115 -32.83 13.93 -4.71
C ARG A 115 -32.90 14.35 -3.24
N ASP A 116 -32.11 15.32 -2.80
CA ASP A 116 -32.20 15.97 -1.48
C ASP A 116 -33.45 16.89 -1.32
N ASN A 117 -34.54 16.59 -2.02
CA ASN A 117 -35.83 17.29 -1.88
C ASN A 117 -37.04 16.33 -1.84
N LYS A 118 -36.89 15.20 -1.15
CA LYS A 118 -37.97 14.46 -0.47
C LYS A 118 -37.38 13.41 0.48
N GLY A 119 -37.42 13.70 1.78
CA GLY A 119 -36.80 12.86 2.80
C GLY A 119 -37.51 11.52 3.02
N HIS A 120 -36.71 10.51 3.42
CA HIS A 120 -37.18 9.32 4.13
C HIS A 120 -36.30 9.10 5.36
N LYS A 121 -36.91 8.65 6.45
CA LYS A 121 -36.24 8.40 7.74
C LYS A 121 -35.80 6.93 7.83
N GLY A 122 -34.74 6.69 8.60
CA GLY A 122 -34.45 5.36 9.15
C GLY A 122 -33.62 4.46 8.24
N GLY A 123 -32.32 4.45 8.49
CA GLY A 123 -31.35 3.49 7.95
C GLY A 123 -30.06 3.61 8.77
N SER A 124 -29.40 2.49 9.05
CA SER A 124 -28.13 2.49 9.80
C SER A 124 -27.01 3.19 9.01
N PRO A 125 -26.03 3.80 9.69
CA PRO A 125 -24.86 4.35 9.01
C PRO A 125 -24.02 3.20 8.44
N SER A 126 -24.07 3.02 7.12
CA SER A 126 -23.05 2.23 6.41
C SER A 126 -21.67 2.89 6.61
N PRO A 127 -20.59 2.12 6.79
CA PRO A 127 -19.26 2.68 6.97
C PRO A 127 -18.86 3.58 5.79
N PRO A 128 -18.06 4.64 6.02
CA PRO A 128 -17.63 5.54 4.96
C PRO A 128 -16.79 4.77 3.93
N ASN A 129 -17.27 4.71 2.69
CA ASN A 129 -16.51 4.09 1.61
C ASN A 129 -15.19 4.84 1.42
N PRO A 130 -14.02 4.15 1.41
CA PRO A 130 -12.75 4.80 1.15
C PRO A 130 -12.73 5.39 -0.27
N PRO A 131 -12.01 6.51 -0.50
CA PRO A 131 -11.98 7.19 -1.80
C PRO A 131 -11.20 6.38 -2.84
N SER A 132 -11.89 5.44 -3.51
CA SER A 132 -11.35 4.54 -4.54
C SER A 132 -10.87 5.24 -5.83
N SER A 133 -11.13 6.55 -5.96
CA SER A 133 -10.58 7.42 -7.00
C SER A 133 -9.95 8.67 -6.37
N PHE A 134 -8.63 8.62 -6.13
CA PHE A 134 -7.91 9.75 -5.55
C PHE A 134 -7.71 10.87 -6.59
N GLY A 135 -8.64 11.82 -6.62
CA GLY A 135 -8.50 13.09 -7.33
C GLY A 135 -8.67 13.07 -8.85
N TRP A 136 -9.07 11.95 -9.47
CA TRP A 136 -9.53 11.95 -10.87
C TRP A 136 -11.03 11.67 -10.95
N THR A 137 -11.74 12.59 -11.61
CA THR A 137 -13.08 12.37 -12.15
C THR A 137 -13.02 12.59 -13.65
N LEU A 138 -13.83 11.85 -14.42
CA LEU A 138 -13.99 12.06 -15.85
C LEU A 138 -14.70 13.41 -16.09
N GLY A 139 -13.90 14.47 -16.28
CA GLY A 139 -14.40 15.77 -16.67
C GLY A 139 -14.95 15.77 -18.11
N CYS A 140 -15.81 16.74 -18.42
CA CYS A 140 -16.38 16.88 -19.77
C CYS A 140 -15.30 17.09 -20.86
N ARG A 141 -14.11 17.58 -20.48
CA ARG A 141 -12.97 17.74 -21.40
C ARG A 141 -12.32 16.39 -21.74
N GLU A 142 -12.17 15.52 -20.75
CA GLU A 142 -11.66 14.16 -20.88
C GLU A 142 -12.61 13.33 -21.76
N VAL A 143 -13.92 13.41 -21.50
CA VAL A 143 -14.96 12.78 -22.34
C VAL A 143 -14.88 13.29 -23.78
N PHE A 144 -14.78 14.61 -24.00
CA PHE A 144 -14.65 15.18 -25.35
C PHE A 144 -13.38 14.70 -26.08
N VAL A 145 -12.25 14.56 -25.38
CA VAL A 145 -11.01 14.00 -25.95
C VAL A 145 -11.17 12.53 -26.33
N TYR A 146 -11.76 11.70 -25.46
CA TYR A 146 -11.98 10.28 -25.77
C TYR A 146 -12.98 10.07 -26.92
N VAL A 147 -14.06 10.87 -26.98
CA VAL A 147 -15.01 10.85 -28.11
C VAL A 147 -14.33 11.33 -29.40
N SER A 148 -13.51 12.38 -29.35
CA SER A 148 -12.75 12.85 -30.52
C SER A 148 -11.79 11.78 -31.04
N LEU A 149 -11.07 11.10 -30.14
CA LEU A 149 -10.14 10.02 -30.48
C LEU A 149 -10.86 8.82 -31.12
N LEU A 150 -12.01 8.42 -30.55
CA LEU A 150 -12.87 7.36 -31.08
C LEU A 150 -13.40 7.69 -32.48
N VAL A 151 -13.88 8.92 -32.70
CA VAL A 151 -14.33 9.38 -34.02
C VAL A 151 -13.20 9.31 -35.04
N VAL A 152 -12.02 9.86 -34.71
CA VAL A 152 -10.84 9.83 -35.58
C VAL A 152 -10.47 8.39 -35.95
N ALA A 153 -10.29 7.51 -34.95
CA ALA A 153 -9.93 6.10 -35.16
C ALA A 153 -10.93 5.37 -36.07
N SER A 154 -12.22 5.62 -35.87
CA SER A 154 -13.29 5.01 -36.66
C SER A 154 -13.31 5.55 -38.10
N THR A 155 -13.10 6.86 -38.28
CA THR A 155 -13.04 7.46 -39.62
C THR A 155 -11.82 6.99 -40.40
N GLU A 156 -10.64 6.90 -39.78
CA GLU A 156 -9.44 6.38 -40.42
C GLU A 156 -9.62 4.92 -40.86
N ALA A 157 -10.02 4.03 -39.93
CA ALA A 157 -10.22 2.62 -40.22
C ALA A 157 -11.30 2.38 -41.28
N GLY A 158 -12.39 3.17 -41.25
CA GLY A 158 -13.46 3.11 -42.24
C GLY A 158 -13.04 3.60 -43.63
N LEU A 159 -12.28 4.70 -43.72
CA LEU A 159 -11.78 5.22 -44.99
C LEU A 159 -10.73 4.30 -45.62
N LEU A 160 -9.80 3.78 -44.83
CA LEU A 160 -8.78 2.84 -45.30
C LEU A 160 -9.41 1.54 -45.82
N GLN A 161 -10.35 0.94 -45.08
CA GLN A 161 -11.05 -0.26 -45.53
C GLN A 161 -11.95 0.01 -46.75
N HIS A 162 -12.53 1.22 -46.88
CA HIS A 162 -13.34 1.58 -48.05
C HIS A 162 -12.52 1.76 -49.33
N PHE A 163 -11.34 2.40 -49.25
CA PHE A 163 -10.52 2.71 -50.44
C PHE A 163 -9.46 1.66 -50.78
N LEU A 164 -8.87 1.00 -49.79
CA LEU A 164 -7.77 0.04 -49.99
C LEU A 164 -8.20 -1.42 -49.84
N GLY A 165 -9.33 -1.69 -49.16
CA GLY A 165 -9.84 -3.04 -48.91
C GLY A 165 -10.20 -3.87 -50.14
N SER A 166 -10.44 -3.22 -51.29
CA SER A 166 -10.67 -3.88 -52.58
C SER A 166 -9.43 -3.94 -53.49
N LEU A 167 -8.29 -3.41 -53.05
CA LEU A 167 -7.03 -3.33 -53.81
C LEU A 167 -5.93 -4.24 -53.22
N GLY A 168 -6.23 -5.04 -52.20
CA GLY A 168 -5.28 -5.92 -51.52
C GLY A 168 -4.80 -7.08 -52.41
N SER A 169 -3.58 -6.99 -52.93
CA SER A 169 -2.79 -8.17 -53.27
C SER A 169 -2.24 -8.82 -51.99
N PRO A 170 -2.07 -10.16 -51.93
CA PRO A 170 -1.56 -10.84 -50.74
C PRO A 170 -0.05 -10.60 -50.48
N SER A 171 0.67 -10.00 -51.43
CA SER A 171 2.09 -9.68 -51.37
C SER A 171 2.40 -8.52 -50.42
N LEU A 172 3.13 -8.79 -49.33
CA LEU A 172 3.43 -7.78 -48.31
C LEU A 172 4.31 -6.62 -48.82
N VAL A 173 5.19 -6.86 -49.80
CA VAL A 173 6.10 -5.83 -50.34
C VAL A 173 5.47 -4.97 -51.44
N THR A 174 4.50 -5.48 -52.20
CA THR A 174 3.87 -4.74 -53.32
C THR A 174 2.41 -4.34 -53.08
N GLY A 175 1.75 -4.89 -52.07
CA GLY A 175 0.39 -4.53 -51.68
C GLY A 175 0.30 -3.30 -50.77
N PRO A 176 -0.92 -2.78 -50.50
CA PRO A 176 -1.14 -1.56 -49.72
C PRO A 176 -0.72 -1.65 -48.24
N GLN A 177 -0.43 -2.85 -47.71
CA GLN A 177 0.13 -3.03 -46.36
C GLN A 177 1.62 -2.66 -46.25
N ALA A 178 2.38 -2.61 -47.35
CA ALA A 178 3.83 -2.38 -47.36
C ALA A 178 4.28 -1.12 -46.60
N PRO A 179 3.80 0.11 -46.93
CA PRO A 179 4.26 1.33 -46.26
C PRO A 179 3.90 1.37 -44.77
N VAL A 180 2.75 0.82 -44.39
CA VAL A 180 2.31 0.74 -42.99
C VAL A 180 3.21 -0.23 -42.21
N SER A 181 3.61 -1.33 -42.82
CA SER A 181 4.51 -2.32 -42.20
C SER A 181 5.89 -1.74 -41.91
N TYR A 182 6.49 -1.00 -42.85
CA TYR A 182 7.75 -0.30 -42.60
C TYR A 182 7.63 0.80 -41.54
N LEU A 183 6.51 1.55 -41.52
CA LEU A 183 6.22 2.53 -40.48
C LEU A 183 6.15 1.88 -39.08
N LEU A 184 5.50 0.72 -38.95
CA LEU A 184 5.41 -0.02 -37.69
C LEU A 184 6.77 -0.52 -37.19
N ILE A 185 7.66 -0.97 -38.10
CA ILE A 185 9.05 -1.33 -37.75
C ILE A 185 9.79 -0.13 -37.17
N VAL A 186 9.74 1.03 -37.84
CA VAL A 186 10.41 2.26 -37.36
C VAL A 186 9.83 2.73 -36.02
N LEU A 187 8.50 2.73 -35.88
CA LEU A 187 7.82 3.10 -34.63
C LEU A 187 8.22 2.19 -33.47
N PHE A 188 8.29 0.87 -33.68
CA PHE A 188 8.75 -0.05 -32.65
C PHE A 188 10.19 0.27 -32.22
N CYS A 189 11.12 0.39 -33.16
CA CYS A 189 12.53 0.65 -32.87
C CYS A 189 12.73 1.97 -32.10
N VAL A 190 12.01 3.03 -32.48
CA VAL A 190 12.06 4.33 -31.78
C VAL A 190 11.42 4.24 -30.39
N CYS A 191 10.25 3.63 -30.24
CA CYS A 191 9.59 3.49 -28.94
C CYS A 191 10.39 2.59 -27.97
N TRP A 192 11.01 1.52 -28.48
CA TRP A 192 11.91 0.65 -27.71
C TRP A 192 13.15 1.41 -27.24
N ALA A 193 13.86 2.10 -28.13
CA ALA A 193 15.05 2.88 -27.76
C ALA A 193 14.72 3.98 -26.74
N LEU A 194 13.61 4.72 -26.93
CA LEU A 194 13.14 5.73 -25.98
C LEU A 194 12.67 5.15 -24.64
N ARG A 195 12.40 3.84 -24.55
CA ARG A 195 12.09 3.13 -23.30
C ARG A 195 13.36 2.74 -22.55
N GLU A 196 14.30 2.05 -23.20
CA GLU A 196 15.55 1.60 -22.57
C GLU A 196 16.35 2.79 -21.99
N VAL A 197 16.32 3.94 -22.67
CA VAL A 197 16.98 5.19 -22.21
C VAL A 197 16.42 5.72 -20.87
N GLN A 198 15.20 5.36 -20.46
CA GLN A 198 14.58 5.86 -19.21
C GLN A 198 15.05 5.15 -17.93
N GLY A 199 15.69 3.98 -18.01
CA GLY A 199 16.13 3.21 -16.84
C GLY A 199 17.64 3.35 -16.55
N PRO A 200 18.12 3.02 -15.34
CA PRO A 200 19.55 2.97 -15.02
C PRO A 200 20.27 1.78 -15.69
N TYR A 201 19.53 0.81 -16.22
CA TYR A 201 20.04 -0.34 -16.96
C TYR A 201 19.33 -0.50 -18.32
N ILE A 202 20.04 -1.11 -19.27
CA ILE A 202 19.63 -1.42 -20.64
C ILE A 202 19.66 -2.96 -20.83
N LEU A 203 18.85 -3.49 -21.75
CA LEU A 203 18.77 -4.92 -22.09
C LEU A 203 18.49 -5.80 -20.86
N GLY A 204 17.29 -5.64 -20.29
CA GLY A 204 16.80 -6.53 -19.23
C GLY A 204 17.64 -6.52 -17.95
N GLY A 205 18.33 -5.41 -17.67
CA GLY A 205 19.16 -5.24 -16.47
C GLY A 205 20.62 -5.70 -16.61
N MET A 206 21.08 -6.08 -17.81
CA MET A 206 22.45 -6.59 -18.01
C MET A 206 23.53 -5.51 -18.02
N PHE A 207 23.27 -4.38 -18.67
CA PHE A 207 24.25 -3.29 -18.87
C PHE A 207 23.79 -1.99 -18.23
N LEU A 208 24.72 -1.20 -17.72
CA LEU A 208 24.47 0.14 -17.16
C LEU A 208 24.15 1.13 -18.29
N ASN A 209 23.13 1.98 -18.09
CA ASN A 209 22.79 3.03 -19.04
C ASN A 209 23.76 4.23 -18.91
N PRO A 210 24.55 4.58 -19.95
CA PRO A 210 25.46 5.72 -19.89
C PRO A 210 24.73 7.09 -19.94
N LEU A 211 23.46 7.11 -20.39
CA LEU A 211 22.62 8.32 -20.52
C LEU A 211 21.78 8.60 -19.26
N TYR A 212 21.71 7.66 -18.31
CA TYR A 212 20.99 7.86 -17.05
C TYR A 212 21.83 8.73 -16.09
N PRO A 213 21.23 9.68 -15.35
CA PRO A 213 21.98 10.57 -14.47
C PRO A 213 22.66 9.81 -13.32
N LYS A 214 23.96 10.02 -13.15
CA LYS A 214 24.77 9.42 -12.07
C LYS A 214 24.88 10.35 -10.86
N GLY A 215 25.04 9.79 -9.66
CA GLY A 215 25.18 10.55 -8.41
C GLY A 215 23.87 11.23 -8.00
N ILE A 216 22.81 10.45 -7.85
CA ILE A 216 21.47 10.94 -7.48
C ILE A 216 21.30 10.93 -5.95
N SER A 217 22.10 11.73 -5.24
CA SER A 217 22.01 11.87 -3.78
C SER A 217 21.02 12.96 -3.31
N SER A 218 20.31 13.65 -4.23
CA SER A 218 19.35 14.69 -3.87
C SER A 218 18.24 14.89 -4.90
N VAL A 219 17.09 15.42 -4.45
CA VAL A 219 15.98 15.84 -5.31
C VAL A 219 16.43 16.91 -6.33
N GLN A 220 17.25 17.87 -5.92
CA GLN A 220 17.72 18.96 -6.79
C GLN A 220 18.63 18.43 -7.92
N THR A 221 19.58 17.54 -7.62
CA THR A 221 20.44 16.93 -8.64
C THR A 221 19.67 16.04 -9.60
N LEU A 222 18.63 15.31 -9.13
CA LEU A 222 17.71 14.57 -10.00
C LEU A 222 16.99 15.51 -10.97
N VAL A 223 16.36 16.58 -10.48
CA VAL A 223 15.59 17.53 -11.31
C VAL A 223 16.50 18.24 -12.32
N GLN A 224 17.72 18.61 -11.93
CA GLN A 224 18.67 19.27 -12.83
C GLN A 224 19.19 18.33 -13.93
N LYS A 225 19.63 17.10 -13.58
CA LYS A 225 20.23 16.16 -14.55
C LYS A 225 19.18 15.43 -15.41
N SER A 226 17.94 15.24 -14.95
CA SER A 226 16.91 14.48 -15.69
C SER A 226 16.27 15.20 -16.89
N LYS A 227 16.70 16.42 -17.26
CA LYS A 227 16.11 17.20 -18.37
C LYS A 227 16.03 16.42 -19.70
N GLY A 228 17.10 15.70 -20.06
CA GLY A 228 17.12 14.87 -21.29
C GLY A 228 16.22 13.63 -21.22
N LEU A 229 16.05 13.04 -20.03
CA LEU A 229 15.08 11.94 -19.85
C LEU A 229 13.64 12.45 -20.01
N ASN A 230 13.35 13.66 -19.50
CA ASN A 230 12.01 14.26 -19.63
C ASN A 230 11.65 14.60 -21.10
N THR A 231 12.60 15.01 -21.94
CA THR A 231 12.33 15.21 -23.37
C THR A 231 12.15 13.89 -24.11
N ALA A 232 13.00 12.89 -23.88
CA ALA A 232 12.83 11.55 -24.44
C ALA A 232 11.49 10.90 -24.03
N ALA A 233 11.08 11.07 -22.77
CA ALA A 233 9.79 10.63 -22.27
C ALA A 233 8.61 11.36 -22.94
N ALA A 234 8.73 12.67 -23.20
CA ALA A 234 7.70 13.43 -23.92
C ALA A 234 7.53 12.94 -25.37
N ILE A 235 8.63 12.62 -26.06
CA ILE A 235 8.58 12.04 -27.41
C ILE A 235 7.90 10.66 -27.39
N ARG A 236 8.30 9.77 -26.46
CA ARG A 236 7.66 8.45 -26.29
C ARG A 236 6.17 8.54 -25.98
N ARG A 237 5.76 9.51 -25.15
CA ARG A 237 4.33 9.80 -24.91
C ARG A 237 3.62 10.12 -26.22
N ILE A 238 4.09 11.10 -26.99
CA ILE A 238 3.42 11.57 -28.23
C ILE A 238 3.27 10.42 -29.26
N LEU A 239 4.25 9.52 -29.34
CA LEU A 239 4.19 8.38 -30.26
C LEU A 239 3.14 7.32 -29.86
N LEU A 240 2.98 7.05 -28.55
CA LEU A 240 2.14 5.96 -28.03
C LEU A 240 0.75 6.39 -27.53
N TYR A 241 0.61 7.65 -27.07
CA TYR A 241 -0.54 8.14 -26.30
C TYR A 241 -0.85 9.62 -26.55
N PHE A 242 -2.09 10.03 -26.30
CA PHE A 242 -2.50 11.42 -26.55
C PHE A 242 -2.00 12.37 -25.44
N GLY A 243 -1.02 13.20 -25.77
CA GLY A 243 -0.32 14.08 -24.83
C GLY A 243 -1.14 15.29 -24.38
N LYS A 244 -1.81 15.19 -23.22
CA LYS A 244 -2.41 16.35 -22.54
C LYS A 244 -1.33 17.39 -22.18
N ARG A 245 -1.65 18.68 -22.30
CA ARG A 245 -0.67 19.79 -22.23
C ARG A 245 0.17 19.79 -20.93
N TRP A 246 1.47 20.03 -21.13
CA TRP A 246 2.49 20.30 -20.11
C TRP A 246 2.01 21.24 -18.99
N SER A 247 2.29 20.88 -17.73
CA SER A 247 2.14 21.78 -16.57
C SER A 247 3.24 21.53 -15.53
N PRO A 248 4.45 22.07 -15.71
CA PRO A 248 5.48 22.07 -14.68
C PRO A 248 5.32 23.26 -13.71
N VAL A 249 5.66 23.05 -12.44
CA VAL A 249 5.89 24.07 -11.38
C VAL A 249 4.64 24.86 -10.91
N PRO A 250 4.47 25.09 -9.59
CA PRO A 250 3.42 25.97 -9.08
C PRO A 250 3.69 27.46 -9.38
N GLN A 251 2.84 28.03 -10.24
CA GLN A 251 2.25 29.36 -10.09
C GLN A 251 3.17 30.55 -9.75
N ARG A 252 3.91 31.08 -10.74
CA ARG A 252 4.08 32.54 -10.90
C ARG A 252 4.45 32.94 -12.34
N MET A 253 3.86 34.06 -12.76
CA MET A 253 4.07 34.83 -14.00
C MET A 253 3.58 34.21 -15.34
N SER A 254 2.90 35.10 -16.07
CA SER A 254 2.42 35.13 -17.46
C SER A 254 3.48 34.68 -18.50
N VAL A 255 3.15 34.33 -19.76
CA VAL A 255 2.30 35.07 -20.72
C VAL A 255 1.48 34.17 -21.68
N GLN A 256 0.36 34.75 -22.16
CA GLN A 256 -0.50 34.31 -23.27
C GLN A 256 0.17 33.52 -24.41
N CYS A 257 -0.38 32.33 -24.67
CA CYS A 257 -0.42 31.70 -26.00
C CYS A 257 -1.78 30.97 -26.13
N GLY A 258 -2.50 31.19 -27.24
CA GLY A 258 -3.91 30.81 -27.39
C GLY A 258 -4.18 29.29 -27.36
N PRO A 259 -5.43 28.84 -27.07
CA PRO A 259 -5.70 27.42 -26.82
C PRO A 259 -6.04 26.58 -28.06
N THR A 260 -6.38 27.20 -29.19
CA THR A 260 -7.31 26.63 -30.18
C THR A 260 -6.69 25.86 -31.36
N LEU A 261 -5.36 25.89 -31.57
CA LEU A 261 -4.75 25.31 -32.78
C LEU A 261 -3.61 24.30 -32.53
N CYS A 262 -3.29 23.97 -31.27
CA CYS A 262 -2.22 23.01 -30.93
C CYS A 262 -2.74 21.66 -30.39
N CYS A 263 -4.02 21.35 -30.57
CA CYS A 263 -4.69 20.21 -29.91
C CYS A 263 -4.78 18.91 -30.72
N PHE A 264 -4.23 18.86 -31.94
CA PHE A 264 -4.30 17.69 -32.83
C PHE A 264 -2.92 17.12 -33.17
N LEU A 265 -2.20 16.65 -32.15
CA LEU A 265 -1.10 15.70 -32.33
C LEU A 265 -1.68 14.28 -32.19
N PHE A 266 -1.80 13.58 -33.31
CA PHE A 266 -2.37 12.24 -33.40
C PHE A 266 -1.44 11.17 -32.84
N THR A 267 -2.00 10.13 -32.22
CA THR A 267 -1.25 9.01 -31.63
C THR A 267 -0.74 8.05 -32.70
N VAL A 268 0.48 8.30 -33.19
CA VAL A 268 1.03 7.68 -34.40
C VAL A 268 1.02 6.14 -34.35
N SER A 269 1.34 5.54 -33.20
CA SER A 269 1.38 4.07 -33.06
C SER A 269 0.00 3.40 -33.10
N PRO A 270 -0.99 3.74 -32.24
CA PRO A 270 -2.33 3.13 -32.32
C PRO A 270 -2.99 3.25 -33.69
N PHE A 271 -2.88 4.43 -34.32
CA PHE A 271 -3.45 4.67 -35.65
C PHE A 271 -2.77 3.82 -36.73
N ALA A 272 -1.43 3.76 -36.79
CA ALA A 272 -0.71 2.89 -37.72
C ALA A 272 -1.04 1.39 -37.53
N MET A 273 -1.30 0.95 -36.30
CA MET A 273 -1.71 -0.43 -36.01
C MET A 273 -3.16 -0.72 -36.45
N ILE A 274 -4.08 0.24 -36.27
CA ILE A 274 -5.45 0.16 -36.79
C ILE A 274 -5.44 0.16 -38.32
N ALA A 275 -4.62 1.01 -38.95
CA ALA A 275 -4.43 1.04 -40.39
C ALA A 275 -4.00 -0.33 -40.94
N PHE A 276 -2.97 -0.94 -40.36
CA PHE A 276 -2.49 -2.28 -40.73
C PHE A 276 -3.58 -3.35 -40.63
N LEU A 277 -4.36 -3.36 -39.53
CA LEU A 277 -5.48 -4.29 -39.36
C LEU A 277 -6.64 -4.03 -40.32
N SER A 278 -6.94 -2.75 -40.62
CA SER A 278 -8.10 -2.36 -41.43
C SER A 278 -7.98 -2.70 -42.92
N VAL A 279 -6.75 -2.78 -43.44
CA VAL A 279 -6.43 -3.07 -44.85
C VAL A 279 -6.28 -4.58 -45.12
N ASP A 280 -6.51 -5.43 -44.12
CA ASP A 280 -6.20 -6.85 -44.19
C ASP A 280 -7.28 -7.72 -44.87
N GLN A 281 -6.86 -8.53 -45.84
CA GLN A 281 -7.76 -9.38 -46.63
C GLN A 281 -8.48 -10.46 -45.80
N SER A 282 -7.91 -10.92 -44.68
CA SER A 282 -8.55 -11.95 -43.86
C SER A 282 -9.81 -11.47 -43.12
N LEU A 283 -10.09 -10.15 -43.13
CA LEU A 283 -11.39 -9.58 -42.76
C LEU A 283 -12.54 -10.05 -43.66
N GLN A 284 -12.28 -10.58 -44.86
CA GLN A 284 -13.32 -11.12 -45.74
C GLN A 284 -13.78 -12.54 -45.32
N LEU A 285 -13.10 -13.18 -44.37
CA LEU A 285 -13.35 -14.57 -43.93
C LEU A 285 -13.80 -14.68 -42.46
N LEU A 286 -14.35 -13.60 -41.91
CA LEU A 286 -14.75 -13.45 -40.49
C LEU A 286 -15.80 -14.45 -39.98
N HIS A 287 -16.50 -15.16 -40.86
CA HIS A 287 -17.38 -16.28 -40.50
C HIS A 287 -16.62 -17.51 -39.94
N THR A 288 -15.29 -17.45 -39.87
CA THR A 288 -14.46 -18.40 -39.10
C THR A 288 -14.31 -17.92 -37.65
N PHE A 289 -14.73 -18.73 -36.68
CA PHE A 289 -14.73 -18.40 -35.24
C PHE A 289 -13.37 -17.92 -34.70
N SER A 290 -12.27 -18.55 -35.13
CA SER A 290 -10.90 -18.16 -34.75
C SER A 290 -10.50 -16.78 -35.29
N LEU A 291 -10.96 -16.40 -36.49
CA LEU A 291 -10.69 -15.08 -37.07
C LEU A 291 -11.48 -13.99 -36.36
N SER A 292 -12.76 -14.21 -36.05
CA SER A 292 -13.55 -13.25 -35.24
C SER A 292 -12.87 -12.98 -33.90
N ILE A 293 -12.51 -14.03 -33.14
CA ILE A 293 -11.79 -13.89 -31.86
C ILE A 293 -10.45 -13.17 -32.07
N GLY A 294 -9.63 -13.61 -33.02
CA GLY A 294 -8.33 -13.02 -33.33
C GLY A 294 -8.39 -11.52 -33.68
N PHE A 295 -9.39 -11.09 -34.44
CA PHE A 295 -9.60 -9.66 -34.72
C PHE A 295 -10.16 -8.89 -33.52
N THR A 296 -11.09 -9.45 -32.74
CA THR A 296 -11.60 -8.77 -31.52
C THR A 296 -10.48 -8.49 -30.53
N ARG A 297 -9.56 -9.45 -30.36
CA ARG A 297 -8.31 -9.34 -29.63
C ARG A 297 -7.42 -8.25 -30.22
N ALA A 298 -7.13 -8.31 -31.52
CA ALA A 298 -6.18 -7.41 -32.17
C ALA A 298 -6.59 -5.93 -32.04
N PHE A 299 -7.85 -5.59 -32.36
CA PHE A 299 -8.36 -4.23 -32.26
C PHE A 299 -8.44 -3.70 -30.81
N ARG A 300 -8.55 -4.59 -29.81
CA ARG A 300 -8.51 -4.20 -28.39
C ARG A 300 -7.08 -4.03 -27.86
N VAL A 301 -6.18 -4.98 -28.13
CA VAL A 301 -4.80 -4.98 -27.59
C VAL A 301 -4.01 -3.74 -28.04
N VAL A 302 -4.32 -3.19 -29.22
CA VAL A 302 -3.84 -1.87 -29.68
C VAL A 302 -4.06 -0.75 -28.64
N TRP A 303 -5.20 -0.73 -27.97
CA TRP A 303 -5.54 0.25 -26.93
C TRP A 303 -5.17 -0.21 -25.52
N GLN A 304 -5.40 -1.49 -25.20
CA GLN A 304 -5.13 -2.08 -23.88
C GLN A 304 -3.62 -2.06 -23.55
N SER A 305 -2.75 -2.32 -24.55
CA SER A 305 -1.31 -2.37 -24.37
C SER A 305 -0.53 -2.18 -25.69
N SER A 306 -0.48 -0.95 -26.19
CA SER A 306 0.13 -0.57 -27.48
C SER A 306 1.58 -1.04 -27.69
N GLU A 307 2.44 -1.00 -26.65
CA GLU A 307 3.83 -1.50 -26.77
C GLU A 307 3.90 -3.01 -27.04
N ASP A 308 3.00 -3.78 -26.43
CA ASP A 308 2.92 -5.23 -26.56
C ASP A 308 2.23 -5.62 -27.89
N ALA A 309 1.30 -4.78 -28.37
CA ALA A 309 0.67 -4.88 -29.69
C ALA A 309 1.69 -4.65 -30.83
N LEU A 310 2.51 -3.59 -30.72
CA LEU A 310 3.59 -3.29 -31.67
C LEU A 310 4.55 -4.48 -31.83
N LEU A 311 4.95 -5.10 -30.72
CA LEU A 311 5.84 -6.27 -30.74
C LEU A 311 5.19 -7.47 -31.46
N GLN A 312 3.91 -7.74 -31.21
CA GLN A 312 3.17 -8.83 -31.87
C GLN A 312 3.03 -8.58 -33.38
N MET A 313 2.70 -7.36 -33.79
CA MET A 313 2.63 -7.00 -35.22
C MET A 313 3.99 -7.06 -35.90
N LEU A 314 5.05 -6.57 -35.23
CA LEU A 314 6.43 -6.64 -35.75
C LEU A 314 6.84 -8.09 -36.05
N VAL A 315 6.59 -9.02 -35.13
CA VAL A 315 6.93 -10.44 -35.34
C VAL A 315 6.15 -11.03 -36.52
N VAL A 316 4.85 -10.74 -36.66
CA VAL A 316 4.06 -11.19 -37.83
C VAL A 316 4.59 -10.59 -39.14
N ILE A 317 4.94 -9.30 -39.16
CA ILE A 317 5.52 -8.61 -40.32
C ILE A 317 6.88 -9.25 -40.71
N LEU A 318 7.77 -9.48 -39.74
CA LEU A 318 9.07 -10.09 -39.99
C LEU A 318 8.96 -11.53 -40.49
N VAL A 319 8.02 -12.33 -39.96
CA VAL A 319 7.76 -13.69 -40.45
C VAL A 319 7.24 -13.67 -41.89
N ARG A 320 6.32 -12.75 -42.23
CA ARG A 320 5.83 -12.59 -43.61
C ARG A 320 6.93 -12.16 -44.59
N LEU A 321 7.78 -11.20 -44.22
CA LEU A 321 8.93 -10.78 -45.02
C LEU A 321 9.96 -11.90 -45.21
N ALA A 322 10.14 -12.78 -44.21
CA ALA A 322 11.03 -13.93 -44.31
C ALA A 322 10.43 -15.10 -45.14
N ALA A 323 9.10 -15.23 -45.17
CA ALA A 323 8.38 -16.27 -45.90
C ALA A 323 8.19 -15.96 -47.41
N GLU A 324 8.53 -14.76 -47.88
CA GLU A 324 8.26 -14.30 -49.26
C GLU A 324 8.95 -15.13 -50.36
N GLY A 325 9.92 -15.98 -50.00
CA GLY A 325 10.54 -16.98 -50.89
C GLY A 325 10.10 -18.44 -50.67
N ASN A 326 9.33 -18.74 -49.62
CA ASN A 326 8.86 -20.09 -49.26
C ASN A 326 7.49 -20.00 -48.57
N THR A 327 6.40 -20.19 -49.33
CA THR A 327 5.03 -20.20 -48.78
C THR A 327 4.86 -21.33 -47.76
N VAL A 328 4.55 -20.96 -46.51
CA VAL A 328 4.21 -21.90 -45.43
C VAL A 328 2.68 -21.93 -45.33
N PRO A 329 1.98 -22.90 -45.98
CA PRO A 329 0.54 -22.82 -46.18
C PRO A 329 -0.24 -22.76 -44.87
N ASP A 330 0.20 -23.51 -43.85
CA ASP A 330 -0.44 -23.54 -42.53
C ASP A 330 -0.37 -22.20 -41.79
N TRP A 331 0.64 -21.37 -42.08
CA TRP A 331 0.77 -20.04 -41.50
C TRP A 331 -0.19 -19.04 -42.15
N GLU A 332 -0.28 -19.06 -43.48
CA GLU A 332 -1.16 -18.17 -44.25
C GLU A 332 -2.64 -18.50 -44.02
N ASN A 333 -3.00 -19.79 -43.98
CA ASN A 333 -4.34 -20.29 -43.67
C ASN A 333 -4.86 -19.84 -42.29
N LEU A 334 -3.98 -19.50 -41.34
CA LEU A 334 -4.35 -19.05 -40.00
C LEU A 334 -4.92 -17.62 -39.97
N GLY A 335 -4.64 -16.81 -41.01
CA GLY A 335 -5.07 -15.42 -41.15
C GLY A 335 -4.49 -14.46 -40.09
N THR A 336 -4.62 -13.15 -40.31
CA THR A 336 -3.90 -12.13 -39.53
C THR A 336 -4.33 -12.10 -38.06
N GLY A 337 -5.63 -12.24 -37.78
CA GLY A 337 -6.14 -12.35 -36.41
C GLY A 337 -5.64 -13.60 -35.68
N GLY A 338 -5.55 -14.74 -36.36
CA GLY A 338 -5.06 -16.00 -35.79
C GLY A 338 -3.55 -15.98 -35.55
N GLN A 339 -2.78 -15.45 -36.52
CA GLN A 339 -1.33 -15.24 -36.39
C GLN A 339 -1.00 -14.34 -35.19
N LEU A 340 -1.70 -13.22 -35.01
CA LEU A 340 -1.49 -12.32 -33.87
C LEU A 340 -1.86 -12.95 -32.51
N LEU A 341 -2.89 -13.80 -32.47
CA LEU A 341 -3.26 -14.56 -31.27
C LEU A 341 -2.17 -15.59 -30.91
N LEU A 342 -1.70 -16.36 -31.89
CA LEU A 342 -0.64 -17.36 -31.71
C LEU A 342 0.69 -16.71 -31.31
N VAL A 343 1.12 -15.64 -31.99
CA VAL A 343 2.33 -14.88 -31.63
C VAL A 343 2.22 -14.28 -30.23
N GLY A 344 1.07 -13.69 -29.87
CA GLY A 344 0.85 -13.14 -28.54
C GLY A 344 0.93 -14.18 -27.42
N LEU A 345 0.41 -15.39 -27.66
CA LEU A 345 0.54 -16.52 -26.73
C LEU A 345 2.00 -17.01 -26.66
N LEU A 346 2.68 -17.20 -27.79
CA LEU A 346 4.07 -17.66 -27.82
C LEU A 346 5.02 -16.68 -27.11
N ILE A 347 4.87 -15.38 -27.32
CA ILE A 347 5.68 -14.34 -26.65
C ILE A 347 5.52 -14.43 -25.12
N ASP A 348 4.30 -14.56 -24.61
CA ASP A 348 4.08 -14.73 -23.17
C ASP A 348 4.69 -16.04 -22.65
N ARG A 349 4.42 -17.19 -23.30
CA ARG A 349 4.91 -18.48 -22.82
C ARG A 349 6.44 -18.57 -22.84
N VAL A 350 7.09 -17.96 -23.84
CA VAL A 350 8.55 -17.80 -23.88
C VAL A 350 9.06 -16.85 -22.80
N THR A 351 8.37 -15.73 -22.55
CA THR A 351 8.74 -14.78 -21.47
C THR A 351 8.63 -15.44 -20.09
N GLN A 352 7.55 -16.18 -19.84
CA GLN A 352 7.36 -16.95 -18.61
C GLN A 352 8.39 -18.07 -18.48
N PHE A 353 8.73 -18.78 -19.57
CA PHE A 353 9.80 -19.78 -19.57
C PHE A 353 11.14 -19.16 -19.14
N PHE A 354 11.54 -18.02 -19.71
CA PHE A 354 12.79 -17.35 -19.31
C PHE A 354 12.75 -16.80 -17.87
N ALA A 355 11.61 -16.29 -17.40
CA ALA A 355 11.46 -15.83 -16.01
C ALA A 355 11.56 -16.98 -14.99
N LYS A 356 10.94 -18.13 -15.31
CA LYS A 356 11.01 -19.38 -14.52
C LYS A 356 12.40 -20.01 -14.56
N LEU A 357 13.05 -20.00 -15.73
CA LEU A 357 14.43 -20.44 -15.89
C LEU A 357 15.39 -19.55 -15.09
N LYS A 358 15.23 -18.21 -15.11
CA LYS A 358 16.01 -17.32 -14.25
C LYS A 358 15.81 -17.64 -12.77
N PHE A 359 14.57 -17.82 -12.32
CA PHE A 359 14.27 -18.18 -10.93
C PHE A 359 14.92 -19.52 -10.52
N ALA A 360 14.76 -20.57 -11.33
CA ALA A 360 15.36 -21.88 -11.07
C ALA A 360 16.90 -21.80 -11.04
N LEU A 361 17.52 -21.08 -11.98
CA LEU A 361 18.97 -20.86 -12.01
C LEU A 361 19.47 -20.05 -10.80
N THR A 362 18.76 -19.01 -10.37
CA THR A 362 19.12 -18.27 -9.15
C THR A 362 19.11 -19.19 -7.93
N VAL A 363 18.05 -19.98 -7.72
CA VAL A 363 17.95 -20.94 -6.60
C VAL A 363 19.03 -22.03 -6.67
N LEU A 364 19.31 -22.57 -7.85
CA LEU A 364 20.39 -23.54 -8.06
C LEU A 364 21.75 -22.96 -7.67
N VAL A 365 22.08 -21.75 -8.14
CA VAL A 365 23.35 -21.08 -7.83
C VAL A 365 23.45 -20.73 -6.35
N THR A 366 22.42 -20.13 -5.74
CA THR A 366 22.48 -19.72 -4.33
C THR A 366 22.54 -20.90 -3.37
N SER A 367 21.90 -22.03 -3.70
CA SER A 367 22.00 -23.27 -2.89
C SER A 367 23.44 -23.78 -2.70
N TRP A 368 24.38 -23.38 -3.56
CA TRP A 368 25.80 -23.69 -3.44
C TRP A 368 26.66 -22.51 -2.98
N THR A 369 26.36 -21.27 -3.41
CA THR A 369 27.17 -20.10 -3.08
C THR A 369 26.87 -19.49 -1.71
N GLU A 370 25.63 -19.56 -1.22
CA GLU A 370 25.25 -18.97 0.07
C GLU A 370 25.56 -19.90 1.24
N LYS A 371 26.42 -19.44 2.15
CA LYS A 371 26.86 -20.23 3.32
C LYS A 371 25.70 -20.64 4.23
N LYS A 372 24.65 -19.81 4.33
CA LYS A 372 23.43 -20.11 5.11
C LYS A 372 22.50 -21.13 4.45
N GLN A 373 22.61 -21.34 3.13
CA GLN A 373 21.75 -22.25 2.36
C GLN A 373 22.41 -23.59 2.05
N ARG A 374 23.75 -23.62 1.99
CA ARG A 374 24.57 -24.76 1.59
C ARG A 374 24.53 -25.92 2.59
N ARG A 375 23.50 -26.78 2.47
CA ARG A 375 23.43 -28.09 3.15
C ARG A 375 24.55 -29.02 2.66
N GLN A 376 24.91 -30.02 3.45
CA GLN A 376 25.91 -31.03 3.05
C GLN A 376 25.54 -31.74 1.73
N SER A 377 24.24 -31.94 1.47
CA SER A 377 23.69 -32.51 0.24
C SER A 377 23.53 -31.52 -0.93
N ALA A 378 23.91 -30.25 -0.80
CA ALA A 378 23.75 -29.27 -1.89
C ALA A 378 24.52 -29.69 -3.16
N GLY A 379 25.70 -30.30 -3.01
CA GLY A 379 26.48 -30.81 -4.14
C GLY A 379 25.83 -32.01 -4.84
N THR A 380 25.20 -32.93 -4.10
CA THR A 380 24.51 -34.08 -4.70
C THR A 380 23.18 -33.67 -5.32
N LEU A 381 22.46 -32.71 -4.75
CA LEU A 381 21.27 -32.10 -5.37
C LEU A 381 21.62 -31.34 -6.66
N LEU A 382 22.73 -30.61 -6.70
CA LEU A 382 23.19 -29.93 -7.92
C LEU A 382 23.59 -30.94 -9.02
N ALA A 383 24.31 -32.01 -8.66
CA ALA A 383 24.64 -33.09 -9.58
C ALA A 383 23.40 -33.84 -10.11
N LEU A 384 22.39 -34.04 -9.27
CA LEU A 384 21.10 -34.64 -9.64
C LEU A 384 20.29 -33.73 -10.58
N ASN A 385 20.27 -32.41 -10.36
CA ASN A 385 19.65 -31.47 -11.30
C ASN A 385 20.42 -31.38 -12.63
N ALA A 386 21.75 -31.56 -12.61
CA ALA A 386 22.55 -31.62 -13.83
C ALA A 386 22.29 -32.88 -14.65
N SER A 387 22.18 -34.06 -14.02
CA SER A 387 21.86 -35.31 -14.73
C SER A 387 20.39 -35.40 -15.16
N LEU A 388 19.46 -34.86 -14.36
CA LEU A 388 18.04 -34.76 -14.69
C LEU A 388 17.65 -33.43 -15.37
N CYS A 389 18.62 -32.71 -15.96
CA CYS A 389 18.40 -31.47 -16.70
C CYS A 389 17.23 -31.51 -17.71
N PRO A 390 17.05 -32.54 -18.56
CA PRO A 390 15.88 -32.59 -19.45
C PRO A 390 14.53 -32.69 -18.71
N LEU A 391 14.49 -33.35 -17.53
CA LEU A 391 13.29 -33.40 -16.69
C LEU A 391 13.03 -32.05 -16.01
N LEU A 392 14.07 -31.36 -15.52
CA LEU A 392 13.95 -30.01 -14.99
C LEU A 392 13.43 -29.03 -16.05
N LEU A 393 13.96 -29.09 -17.27
CA LEU A 393 13.46 -28.28 -18.40
C LEU A 393 12.01 -28.64 -18.74
N ALA A 394 11.61 -29.92 -18.70
CA ALA A 394 10.21 -30.32 -18.89
C ALA A 394 9.27 -29.79 -17.79
N VAL A 395 9.70 -29.79 -16.52
CA VAL A 395 8.95 -29.16 -15.42
C VAL A 395 8.78 -27.66 -15.65
N ILE A 396 9.84 -26.96 -16.09
CA ILE A 396 9.81 -25.53 -16.39
C ILE A 396 8.93 -25.22 -17.62
N THR A 397 8.96 -26.03 -18.68
CA THR A 397 8.08 -25.82 -19.85
C THR A 397 6.62 -26.12 -19.53
N ILE A 398 6.30 -27.17 -18.78
CA ILE A 398 4.93 -27.46 -18.32
C ILE A 398 4.41 -26.32 -17.43
N SER A 399 5.24 -25.83 -16.49
CA SER A 399 4.92 -24.66 -15.68
C SER A 399 4.70 -23.39 -16.51
N ALA A 400 5.49 -23.17 -17.56
CA ALA A 400 5.30 -22.06 -18.50
C ALA A 400 3.99 -22.19 -19.28
N LEU A 401 3.72 -23.35 -19.90
CA LEU A 401 2.53 -23.62 -20.72
C LEU A 401 1.22 -23.45 -19.94
N LEU A 402 1.17 -23.95 -18.71
CA LEU A 402 0.02 -23.81 -17.80
C LEU A 402 -0.07 -22.43 -17.11
N SER A 403 0.89 -21.52 -17.37
CA SER A 403 1.06 -20.26 -16.64
C SER A 403 1.16 -20.39 -15.10
N ALA A 404 1.39 -21.62 -14.62
CA ALA A 404 1.51 -21.99 -13.22
C ALA A 404 2.71 -21.33 -12.53
N PRO A 405 2.73 -21.18 -11.20
CA PRO A 405 3.96 -20.87 -10.47
C PRO A 405 4.92 -22.08 -10.49
N LEU A 406 6.22 -21.83 -10.35
CA LEU A 406 7.22 -22.87 -10.10
C LEU A 406 7.45 -22.97 -8.58
N LEU A 407 7.19 -24.13 -7.98
CA LEU A 407 7.42 -24.41 -6.56
C LEU A 407 8.88 -24.85 -6.35
N SER A 408 9.59 -24.26 -5.39
CA SER A 408 10.90 -24.73 -4.92
C SER A 408 10.75 -25.32 -3.51
N LEU A 409 10.56 -26.64 -3.41
CA LEU A 409 10.16 -27.33 -2.18
C LEU A 409 11.08 -26.99 -0.99
N PHE A 410 10.53 -26.39 0.07
CA PHE A 410 11.30 -25.97 1.25
C PHE A 410 12.52 -25.09 0.93
N THR A 411 12.44 -24.31 -0.16
CA THR A 411 13.54 -23.55 -0.79
C THR A 411 14.76 -24.37 -1.25
N LEU A 412 14.62 -25.69 -1.35
CA LEU A 412 15.63 -26.54 -1.99
C LEU A 412 15.60 -26.36 -3.52
N PRO A 413 16.71 -26.69 -4.22
CA PRO A 413 16.73 -26.86 -5.68
C PRO A 413 16.02 -28.16 -6.10
N ILE A 414 14.74 -28.30 -5.74
CA ILE A 414 13.83 -29.38 -6.16
C ILE A 414 12.54 -28.70 -6.58
N PHE A 415 12.22 -28.79 -7.86
CA PHE A 415 11.18 -27.98 -8.48
C PHE A 415 9.93 -28.80 -8.84
N LEU A 416 8.75 -28.31 -8.45
CA LEU A 416 7.45 -28.84 -8.85
C LEU A 416 6.62 -27.79 -9.58
N VAL A 417 5.66 -28.25 -10.39
CA VAL A 417 4.66 -27.38 -11.02
C VAL A 417 3.55 -27.11 -10.00
N GLY A 418 3.41 -25.88 -9.52
CA GLY A 418 2.26 -25.52 -8.67
C GLY A 418 0.97 -25.47 -9.49
N PHE A 419 -0.20 -25.49 -8.83
CA PHE A 419 -1.46 -25.41 -9.56
C PHE A 419 -1.64 -24.07 -10.30
N PRO A 420 -2.30 -24.05 -11.49
CA PRO A 420 -2.61 -22.81 -12.19
C PRO A 420 -3.62 -21.98 -11.38
N ARG A 421 -3.36 -20.66 -11.29
CA ARG A 421 -4.16 -19.71 -10.49
C ARG A 421 -4.12 -18.30 -11.08
N PRO A 422 -5.16 -17.46 -10.88
CA PRO A 422 -5.17 -16.07 -11.32
C PRO A 422 -3.94 -15.29 -10.83
N GLN A 423 -3.49 -14.29 -11.58
CA GLN A 423 -2.32 -13.50 -11.21
C GLN A 423 -2.48 -12.79 -9.85
N ARG A 424 -3.71 -12.40 -9.50
CA ARG A 424 -4.10 -11.70 -8.26
C ARG A 424 -4.10 -12.54 -6.96
N SER A 425 -3.34 -13.64 -6.93
CA SER A 425 -2.78 -14.31 -5.74
C SER A 425 -3.67 -14.56 -4.49
N TRP A 426 -4.87 -15.13 -4.67
CA TRP A 426 -5.67 -15.85 -3.64
C TRP A 426 -6.26 -15.04 -2.46
N PRO A 427 -7.35 -15.56 -1.89
CA PRO A 427 -8.70 -15.20 -2.31
C PRO A 427 -9.15 -13.81 -1.80
N GLY A 428 -8.33 -13.12 -1.00
CA GLY A 428 -8.72 -11.97 -0.19
C GLY A 428 -9.12 -10.75 -1.02
N PRO A 429 -9.97 -9.86 -0.45
CA PRO A 429 -10.19 -8.55 -1.04
C PRO A 429 -8.90 -7.73 -0.92
N VAL A 430 -8.40 -7.22 -2.05
CA VAL A 430 -7.22 -6.35 -2.10
C VAL A 430 -7.42 -5.17 -1.15
N GLY A 431 -6.50 -5.03 -0.19
CA GLY A 431 -6.62 -4.10 0.94
C GLY A 431 -6.61 -4.78 2.32
N THR A 432 -6.57 -6.12 2.39
CA THR A 432 -6.29 -6.84 3.65
C THR A 432 -4.86 -6.56 4.14
N ALA A 433 -4.75 -6.24 5.43
CA ALA A 433 -3.52 -5.88 6.14
C ALA A 433 -3.67 -6.24 7.63
N CYS A 434 -2.53 -6.24 8.35
CA CYS A 434 -2.46 -6.36 9.81
C CYS A 434 -2.11 -4.99 10.41
N PRO A 435 -3.09 -4.08 10.62
CA PRO A 435 -2.81 -2.68 10.93
C PRO A 435 -2.19 -2.50 12.32
N CYS A 436 -0.98 -1.93 12.36
CA CYS A 436 -0.30 -1.48 13.57
C CYS A 436 -0.17 0.07 13.56
N PRO A 437 0.31 0.72 14.64
CA PRO A 437 0.45 2.18 14.70
C PRO A 437 1.29 2.78 13.55
N ASP A 438 2.32 2.06 13.10
CA ASP A 438 3.19 2.47 11.99
C ASP A 438 2.47 2.49 10.62
N SER A 439 1.32 1.84 10.47
CA SER A 439 0.53 1.83 9.23
C SER A 439 0.13 3.25 8.75
N ILE A 440 0.01 4.19 9.69
CA ILE A 440 -0.31 5.60 9.44
C ILE A 440 0.72 6.26 8.52
N PHE A 441 2.02 5.91 8.65
CA PHE A 441 3.08 6.43 7.80
C PHE A 441 2.86 6.06 6.33
N TYR A 442 2.44 4.83 6.07
CA TYR A 442 2.15 4.34 4.72
C TYR A 442 0.83 4.88 4.19
N GLN A 443 -0.19 5.01 5.05
CA GLN A 443 -1.46 5.65 4.69
C GLN A 443 -1.23 7.09 4.19
N GLN A 444 -0.47 7.90 4.94
CA GLN A 444 -0.15 9.28 4.56
C GLN A 444 0.71 9.38 3.30
N MET A 445 1.71 8.50 3.15
CA MET A 445 2.59 8.47 1.97
C MET A 445 1.91 7.91 0.72
N SER A 446 0.88 7.07 0.84
CA SER A 446 0.29 6.38 -0.32
C SER A 446 -0.29 7.33 -1.38
N GLY A 447 -0.88 8.46 -0.97
CA GLY A 447 -1.40 9.48 -1.89
C GLY A 447 -0.31 10.24 -2.65
N SER A 448 0.76 10.68 -1.97
CA SER A 448 1.89 11.35 -2.62
C SER A 448 2.67 10.39 -3.52
N LEU A 449 2.87 9.15 -3.07
CA LEU A 449 3.46 8.08 -3.87
C LEU A 449 2.62 7.77 -5.12
N ALA A 450 1.29 7.68 -5.03
CA ALA A 450 0.42 7.50 -6.19
C ALA A 450 0.57 8.63 -7.23
N SER A 451 0.75 9.88 -6.78
CA SER A 451 1.03 11.01 -7.68
C SER A 451 2.40 10.91 -8.38
N ALA A 452 3.41 10.39 -7.69
CA ALA A 452 4.73 10.13 -8.26
C ALA A 452 4.70 8.96 -9.25
N LEU A 453 3.94 7.90 -8.93
CA LEU A 453 3.70 6.75 -9.80
C LEU A 453 2.98 7.14 -11.09
N ARG A 454 1.96 8.01 -11.05
CA ARG A 454 1.37 8.61 -12.27
C ARG A 454 2.44 9.18 -13.19
N LEU A 455 3.33 10.00 -12.63
CA LEU A 455 4.37 10.67 -13.41
C LEU A 455 5.41 9.65 -13.94
N ALA A 456 5.71 8.61 -13.17
CA ALA A 456 6.62 7.52 -13.55
C ALA A 456 6.04 6.60 -14.64
N PHE A 457 4.77 6.21 -14.53
CA PHE A 457 4.03 5.44 -15.53
C PHE A 457 3.95 6.19 -16.85
N ALA A 458 3.56 7.48 -16.80
CA ALA A 458 3.46 8.31 -17.99
C ALA A 458 4.85 8.65 -18.59
N ARG A 459 5.92 8.71 -17.79
CA ARG A 459 7.32 8.73 -18.32
C ARG A 459 7.74 7.38 -18.90
N GLY A 460 7.12 6.30 -18.46
CA GLY A 460 7.52 4.92 -18.72
C GLY A 460 8.89 4.57 -18.14
N SER A 461 9.29 5.21 -17.03
CA SER A 461 10.59 5.00 -16.35
C SER A 461 10.60 3.76 -15.45
N LEU A 462 9.44 3.13 -15.23
CA LEU A 462 9.31 1.82 -14.57
C LEU A 462 9.33 0.66 -15.57
N GLY A 463 9.86 0.88 -16.78
CA GLY A 463 9.99 -0.14 -17.83
C GLY A 463 8.66 -0.55 -18.46
N THR A 464 8.51 -1.83 -18.75
CA THR A 464 7.29 -2.47 -19.27
C THR A 464 6.31 -2.76 -18.14
N LEU A 465 5.28 -1.92 -18.01
CA LEU A 465 4.19 -2.16 -17.05
C LEU A 465 3.34 -3.35 -17.51
N ALA A 466 3.53 -4.49 -16.87
CA ALA A 466 2.71 -5.69 -17.05
C ALA A 466 1.83 -5.92 -15.79
N PRO A 467 0.54 -6.28 -15.93
CA PRO A 467 -0.22 -6.85 -14.81
C PRO A 467 0.50 -8.06 -14.21
N GLY A 468 0.40 -8.22 -12.88
CA GLY A 468 1.13 -9.24 -12.13
C GLY A 468 2.61 -8.90 -11.88
N SER A 469 3.11 -7.73 -12.30
CA SER A 469 4.44 -7.24 -11.90
C SER A 469 4.45 -6.67 -10.49
N HIS A 470 5.59 -6.82 -9.81
CA HIS A 470 5.83 -6.33 -8.46
C HIS A 470 7.03 -5.38 -8.46
N PHE A 471 6.92 -4.29 -7.70
CA PHE A 471 7.98 -3.30 -7.50
C PHE A 471 8.23 -3.11 -6.01
N LEU A 472 9.50 -3.09 -5.63
CA LEU A 472 9.95 -2.72 -4.30
C LEU A 472 10.35 -1.24 -4.28
N VAL A 473 9.87 -0.53 -3.27
CA VAL A 473 10.04 0.91 -3.10
C VAL A 473 10.66 1.15 -1.73
N ARG A 474 11.85 1.75 -1.70
CA ARG A 474 12.73 1.79 -0.53
C ARG A 474 13.09 3.23 -0.16
N PHE A 475 12.99 3.55 1.13
CA PHE A 475 13.28 4.88 1.69
C PHE A 475 13.57 4.80 3.20
N GLN A 476 14.72 5.29 3.66
CA GLN A 476 15.13 5.33 5.09
C GLN A 476 14.94 3.99 5.83
N ASP A 477 13.97 3.90 6.73
CA ASP A 477 13.60 2.72 7.53
C ASP A 477 12.33 2.02 7.00
N ARG A 478 11.82 2.44 5.84
CA ARG A 478 10.55 2.00 5.26
C ARG A 478 10.76 1.21 3.98
N THR A 479 9.87 0.23 3.80
CA THR A 479 9.82 -0.62 2.61
C THR A 479 8.37 -0.76 2.17
N VAL A 480 8.10 -0.36 0.93
CA VAL A 480 6.78 -0.36 0.29
C VAL A 480 6.78 -1.35 -0.85
N TRP A 481 5.73 -2.15 -0.95
CA TRP A 481 5.53 -3.12 -2.01
C TRP A 481 4.39 -2.67 -2.91
N ILE A 482 4.63 -2.62 -4.23
CA ILE A 482 3.61 -2.23 -5.21
C ILE A 482 3.35 -3.40 -6.15
N THR A 483 2.09 -3.76 -6.35
CA THR A 483 1.66 -4.78 -7.32
C THR A 483 0.74 -4.15 -8.36
N ILE A 484 1.01 -4.36 -9.65
CA ILE A 484 0.10 -3.96 -10.73
C ILE A 484 -0.99 -5.02 -10.90
N LEU A 485 -2.25 -4.63 -10.70
CA LEU A 485 -3.41 -5.53 -10.77
C LEU A 485 -4.05 -5.55 -12.17
N GLU A 486 -4.08 -4.40 -12.83
CA GLU A 486 -4.85 -4.16 -14.06
C GLU A 486 -4.25 -2.99 -14.84
N LYS A 487 -4.36 -3.01 -16.17
CA LYS A 487 -3.81 -2.00 -17.10
C LYS A 487 -4.78 -1.81 -18.26
N GLY A 488 -5.09 -0.56 -18.59
CA GLY A 488 -5.90 -0.21 -19.77
C GLY A 488 -5.44 1.10 -20.40
N TYR A 489 -6.23 1.64 -21.32
CA TYR A 489 -5.88 2.85 -22.06
C TYR A 489 -5.90 4.08 -21.13
N GLY A 490 -4.72 4.48 -20.68
CA GLY A 490 -4.51 5.64 -19.83
C GLY A 490 -4.79 5.45 -18.34
N TYR A 491 -4.95 4.21 -17.86
CA TYR A 491 -5.01 3.91 -16.42
C TYR A 491 -4.22 2.64 -16.04
N CYS A 492 -3.79 2.58 -14.79
CA CYS A 492 -3.09 1.48 -14.15
C CYS A 492 -3.68 1.31 -12.74
N THR A 493 -4.21 0.12 -12.42
CA THR A 493 -4.74 -0.17 -11.08
C THR A 493 -3.66 -0.86 -10.26
N VAL A 494 -3.29 -0.30 -9.11
CA VAL A 494 -2.24 -0.84 -8.24
C VAL A 494 -2.74 -1.16 -6.84
N ASN A 495 -2.07 -2.08 -6.15
CA ASN A 495 -2.04 -2.13 -4.68
C ASN A 495 -0.69 -1.60 -4.20
N ILE A 496 -0.71 -0.69 -3.22
CA ILE A 496 0.43 -0.23 -2.43
C ILE A 496 0.31 -0.84 -1.02
N LYS A 497 1.24 -1.71 -0.65
CA LYS A 497 1.38 -2.28 0.70
C LYS A 497 2.58 -1.68 1.43
N GLY A 498 2.46 -1.48 2.74
CA GLY A 498 3.57 -1.12 3.63
C GLY A 498 4.06 -2.35 4.40
N LEU A 499 5.37 -2.53 4.47
CA LEU A 499 6.01 -3.55 5.31
C LEU A 499 6.42 -2.94 6.66
N GLU A 500 6.65 -3.79 7.66
CA GLU A 500 6.97 -3.39 9.03
C GLU A 500 8.28 -2.58 9.12
N LEU A 501 8.34 -1.58 10.00
CA LEU A 501 9.58 -0.78 10.21
C LEU A 501 10.53 -1.40 11.25
N GLN A 502 10.02 -2.25 12.15
CA GLN A 502 10.82 -2.94 13.17
C GLN A 502 11.31 -4.29 12.65
N GLU A 503 12.14 -4.24 11.61
CA GLU A 503 12.72 -5.41 10.95
C GLU A 503 13.53 -6.31 11.91
N THR A 504 13.27 -7.62 11.89
CA THR A 504 14.10 -8.59 12.64
C THR A 504 15.52 -8.67 12.06
N SER A 505 16.43 -9.35 12.77
CA SER A 505 17.82 -9.59 12.33
C SER A 505 17.94 -10.33 10.99
N CYS A 506 16.86 -10.94 10.49
CA CYS A 506 16.81 -11.55 9.17
C CYS A 506 16.22 -10.61 8.09
N HIS A 507 15.23 -9.76 8.43
CA HIS A 507 14.70 -8.74 7.49
C HIS A 507 15.76 -7.66 7.20
N THR A 508 16.44 -7.16 8.23
CA THR A 508 17.52 -6.16 8.10
C THR A 508 18.67 -6.58 7.17
N VAL A 509 18.94 -7.89 7.05
CA VAL A 509 19.94 -8.43 6.11
C VAL A 509 19.43 -8.39 4.66
N GLU A 510 18.13 -8.58 4.43
CA GLU A 510 17.52 -8.42 3.11
C GLU A 510 17.35 -6.95 2.72
N ALA A 511 16.92 -6.08 3.66
CA ALA A 511 16.79 -4.64 3.43
C ALA A 511 18.14 -3.98 3.13
N ARG A 512 19.20 -4.31 3.90
CA ARG A 512 20.57 -3.90 3.56
C ARG A 512 21.00 -4.36 2.17
N ARG A 513 20.60 -5.57 1.75
CA ARG A 513 20.90 -6.07 0.40
C ARG A 513 20.11 -5.35 -0.70
N VAL A 514 18.90 -4.86 -0.40
CA VAL A 514 18.16 -3.95 -1.27
C VAL A 514 18.92 -2.62 -1.41
N ASP A 515 19.39 -2.06 -0.30
CA ASP A 515 20.12 -0.78 -0.27
C ASP A 515 21.42 -0.87 -1.09
N GLU A 516 22.26 -1.88 -0.86
CA GLU A 516 23.48 -2.16 -1.64
C GLU A 516 23.22 -2.18 -3.16
N VAL A 517 22.09 -2.75 -3.58
CA VAL A 517 21.71 -2.89 -5.00
C VAL A 517 21.21 -1.57 -5.60
N LEU A 518 20.60 -0.71 -4.80
CA LEU A 518 20.10 0.61 -5.22
C LEU A 518 21.23 1.65 -5.23
N GLU A 519 22.08 1.69 -4.20
CA GLU A 519 23.32 2.49 -4.18
C GLU A 519 24.19 2.20 -5.40
N ALA A 520 24.37 0.91 -5.71
CA ALA A 520 25.10 0.44 -6.89
C ALA A 520 24.50 0.90 -8.23
N ALA A 521 23.21 1.26 -8.29
CA ALA A 521 22.58 1.80 -9.50
C ALA A 521 22.62 3.33 -9.56
N PHE A 522 22.43 4.03 -8.44
CA PHE A 522 22.15 5.47 -8.43
C PHE A 522 23.29 6.38 -7.94
N GLU A 523 24.20 5.87 -7.09
CA GLU A 523 25.20 6.71 -6.40
C GLU A 523 26.63 6.59 -6.97
N ARG A 524 26.89 5.62 -7.86
CA ARG A 524 28.25 5.32 -8.35
C ARG A 524 29.00 6.56 -8.89
N PRO A 525 30.25 6.81 -8.43
CA PRO A 525 31.05 7.97 -8.86
C PRO A 525 31.56 7.83 -10.30
N GLU A 526 31.81 8.98 -10.94
CA GLU A 526 32.05 9.10 -12.39
C GLU A 526 33.40 8.54 -12.89
N ARG A 527 34.27 8.03 -12.02
CA ARG A 527 35.67 7.68 -12.33
C ARG A 527 35.94 6.25 -12.83
N LEU A 528 34.92 5.41 -13.02
CA LEU A 528 35.10 4.04 -13.54
C LEU A 528 34.88 3.99 -15.06
N GLY A 529 35.85 3.41 -15.77
CA GLY A 529 35.92 3.43 -17.23
C GLY A 529 34.92 2.50 -17.95
N PHE A 530 34.88 2.64 -19.28
CA PHE A 530 33.95 1.94 -20.19
C PHE A 530 33.90 0.40 -20.01
N THR A 531 34.95 -0.22 -19.47
CA THR A 531 35.07 -1.68 -19.31
C THR A 531 34.29 -2.27 -18.13
N GLN A 532 33.72 -1.45 -17.23
CA GLN A 532 32.89 -1.90 -16.10
C GLN A 532 31.37 -1.67 -16.32
N GLY A 533 30.90 -1.74 -17.57
CA GLY A 533 29.49 -1.50 -17.93
C GLY A 533 28.49 -2.59 -17.53
N VAL A 534 28.92 -3.72 -16.93
CA VAL A 534 28.07 -4.89 -16.64
C VAL A 534 27.46 -4.80 -15.23
N ASN A 535 26.22 -5.24 -15.08
CA ASN A 535 25.53 -5.27 -13.78
C ASN A 535 25.95 -6.48 -12.92
N LEU A 536 26.75 -6.23 -11.88
CA LEU A 536 27.14 -7.24 -10.88
C LEU A 536 25.96 -7.88 -10.13
N HIS A 537 24.79 -7.24 -10.12
CA HIS A 537 23.58 -7.69 -9.41
C HIS A 537 22.51 -8.29 -10.34
N TRP A 538 22.83 -8.57 -11.61
CA TRP A 538 21.87 -9.10 -12.57
C TRP A 538 21.22 -10.44 -12.15
N GLY A 539 21.93 -11.26 -11.36
CA GLY A 539 21.42 -12.51 -10.80
C GLY A 539 20.42 -12.36 -9.64
N ASN A 540 20.28 -11.16 -9.07
CA ASN A 540 19.33 -10.88 -7.99
C ASN A 540 17.88 -10.85 -8.52
N ALA A 541 16.92 -11.00 -7.60
CA ALA A 541 15.50 -10.84 -7.89
C ALA A 541 15.10 -9.38 -8.14
N LEU A 542 15.78 -8.41 -7.52
CA LEU A 542 15.54 -6.97 -7.68
C LEU A 542 16.41 -6.36 -8.79
N ILE A 543 15.78 -5.64 -9.71
CA ILE A 543 16.43 -4.83 -10.74
C ILE A 543 16.02 -3.35 -10.53
N PRO A 544 16.94 -2.44 -10.19
CA PRO A 544 16.62 -1.01 -10.03
C PRO A 544 16.05 -0.38 -11.32
N CYS A 545 15.01 0.44 -11.18
CA CYS A 545 14.27 1.03 -12.32
C CYS A 545 14.25 2.56 -12.32
N ALA A 546 13.97 3.20 -11.19
CA ALA A 546 13.85 4.66 -11.13
C ALA A 546 14.08 5.20 -9.72
N ALA A 547 14.46 6.48 -9.63
CA ALA A 547 14.30 7.29 -8.42
C ALA A 547 13.11 8.24 -8.62
N LEU A 548 12.25 8.34 -7.62
CA LEU A 548 11.06 9.19 -7.58
C LEU A 548 11.19 10.25 -6.49
N VAL A 549 10.48 11.37 -6.64
CA VAL A 549 10.34 12.39 -5.61
C VAL A 549 8.96 12.21 -4.98
N VAL A 550 8.90 12.03 -3.66
CA VAL A 550 7.68 11.75 -2.91
C VAL A 550 7.65 12.66 -1.69
N GLN A 551 6.52 13.31 -1.43
CA GLN A 551 6.33 14.05 -0.19
C GLN A 551 6.04 13.05 0.94
N ALA A 552 6.97 12.93 1.90
CA ALA A 552 6.93 11.93 2.97
C ALA A 552 7.47 12.50 4.28
N TYR A 553 7.10 11.89 5.40
CA TYR A 553 7.75 12.16 6.68
C TYR A 553 9.09 11.46 6.74
N SER A 554 10.17 12.24 6.80
CA SER A 554 11.50 11.72 7.16
C SER A 554 11.59 11.53 8.68
N ASP A 555 12.20 10.41 9.09
CA ASP A 555 12.45 10.08 10.49
C ASP A 555 13.86 10.51 10.91
N ALA A 556 13.96 11.45 11.84
CA ALA A 556 15.22 11.88 12.45
C ALA A 556 15.30 11.42 13.90
N ARG A 557 16.07 10.35 14.14
CA ARG A 557 16.30 9.76 15.47
C ARG A 557 17.53 10.40 16.11
N ASN A 558 17.33 11.38 16.97
CA ASN A 558 18.38 12.07 17.70
C ASN A 558 18.69 11.34 19.02
N VAL A 559 19.96 11.11 19.36
CA VAL A 559 20.32 10.65 20.71
C VAL A 559 20.27 11.84 21.67
N LEU A 560 19.49 11.71 22.74
CA LEU A 560 19.29 12.73 23.77
C LEU A 560 20.00 12.41 25.09
N SER A 561 20.64 11.23 25.19
CA SER A 561 21.57 10.90 26.27
C SER A 561 22.64 12.00 26.42
N GLY A 562 22.96 12.38 27.65
CA GLY A 562 23.83 13.51 27.99
C GLY A 562 23.16 14.88 27.86
N ILE A 563 22.14 15.05 27.01
CA ILE A 563 21.34 16.28 26.94
C ILE A 563 20.34 16.31 28.10
N ILE A 564 19.55 15.25 28.27
CA ILE A 564 18.55 15.14 29.36
C ILE A 564 19.23 14.87 30.70
N ASP A 565 20.33 14.11 30.72
CA ASP A 565 21.06 13.78 31.95
C ASP A 565 21.76 14.99 32.60
N SER A 566 21.85 16.12 31.89
CA SER A 566 22.41 17.36 32.43
C SER A 566 21.42 18.10 33.34
N HIS A 567 21.81 18.32 34.61
CA HIS A 567 20.97 19.00 35.59
C HIS A 567 20.50 20.41 35.18
N ASP A 568 21.28 21.13 34.37
CA ASP A 568 20.87 22.44 33.87
C ASP A 568 19.75 22.38 32.84
N ASN A 569 19.64 21.31 32.06
CA ASN A 569 18.51 21.13 31.15
C ASN A 569 17.28 20.57 31.88
N LEU A 570 17.46 19.73 32.91
CA LEU A 570 16.37 19.31 33.81
C LEU A 570 15.76 20.52 34.58
N ARG A 571 16.58 21.51 34.94
CA ARG A 571 16.09 22.79 35.51
C ARG A 571 15.32 23.62 34.48
N LYS A 572 15.86 23.81 33.27
CA LYS A 572 15.16 24.53 32.19
C LYS A 572 13.83 23.87 31.82
N LEU A 573 13.76 22.54 31.80
CA LEU A 573 12.53 21.81 31.51
C LEU A 573 11.39 22.15 32.50
N GLN A 574 11.72 22.41 33.77
CA GLN A 574 10.74 22.86 34.78
C GLN A 574 10.22 24.28 34.45
N GLU A 575 11.10 25.20 34.05
CA GLU A 575 10.71 26.55 33.61
C GLU A 575 9.88 26.52 32.32
N ASP A 576 10.32 25.76 31.32
CA ASP A 576 9.69 25.68 30.01
C ASP A 576 8.34 24.94 30.08
N PHE A 577 8.18 23.94 30.95
CA PHE A 577 6.88 23.35 31.24
C PHE A 577 5.88 24.40 31.74
N LEU A 578 6.27 25.27 32.68
CA LEU A 578 5.40 26.35 33.16
C LEU A 578 5.08 27.36 32.03
N ARG A 579 6.05 27.68 31.16
CA ARG A 579 5.82 28.54 29.98
C ARG A 579 4.81 27.91 29.01
N VAL A 580 4.94 26.63 28.69
CA VAL A 580 4.03 25.90 27.79
C VAL A 580 2.64 25.73 28.41
N LEU A 581 2.54 25.36 29.69
CA LEU A 581 1.27 25.19 30.39
C LEU A 581 0.49 26.52 30.45
N VAL A 582 1.15 27.64 30.77
CA VAL A 582 0.53 28.98 30.74
C VAL A 582 0.03 29.33 29.33
N TRP A 583 0.80 29.03 28.29
CA TRP A 583 0.40 29.24 26.90
C TRP A 583 -0.83 28.40 26.51
N LEU A 584 -0.90 27.14 26.95
CA LEU A 584 -2.04 26.25 26.71
C LEU A 584 -3.29 26.66 27.48
N LEU A 585 -3.17 27.10 28.74
CA LEU A 585 -4.28 27.62 29.54
C LEU A 585 -4.89 28.90 28.92
N LEU A 586 -4.05 29.84 28.50
CA LEU A 586 -4.50 31.06 27.80
C LEU A 586 -5.17 30.74 26.46
N ARG A 587 -4.60 29.80 25.69
CA ARG A 587 -5.19 29.32 24.43
C ARG A 587 -6.56 28.67 24.65
N TYR A 588 -6.70 27.82 25.67
CA TYR A 588 -7.97 27.19 26.06
C TYR A 588 -9.04 28.24 26.40
N GLY A 589 -8.68 29.30 27.13
CA GLY A 589 -9.57 30.43 27.41
C GLY A 589 -10.15 31.05 26.13
N VAL A 590 -9.28 31.41 25.17
CA VAL A 590 -9.69 31.98 23.88
C VAL A 590 -10.56 31.02 23.06
N GLN A 591 -10.23 29.72 23.04
CA GLN A 591 -11.03 28.71 22.34
C GLN A 591 -12.43 28.57 22.97
N ARG A 592 -12.50 28.51 24.30
CA ARG A 592 -13.75 28.48 25.07
C ARG A 592 -14.60 29.73 24.85
N HIS A 593 -14.03 30.92 24.90
CA HIS A 593 -14.74 32.18 24.66
C HIS A 593 -15.30 32.26 23.22
N LYS A 594 -14.63 31.64 22.24
CA LYS A 594 -15.12 31.51 20.86
C LYS A 594 -16.14 30.39 20.65
N GLY A 595 -16.49 29.61 21.69
CA GLY A 595 -17.39 28.46 21.59
C GLY A 595 -16.78 27.25 20.87
N ILE A 596 -15.48 27.26 20.60
CA ILE A 596 -14.75 26.17 19.93
C ILE A 596 -14.23 25.22 21.02
N LEU A 597 -15.14 24.42 21.58
CA LEU A 597 -14.79 23.38 22.56
C LEU A 597 -14.00 22.25 21.88
N TRP A 598 -13.11 21.61 22.63
CA TRP A 598 -12.17 20.59 22.15
C TRP A 598 -12.86 19.23 21.96
N SER A 599 -13.76 19.12 20.98
CA SER A 599 -14.01 17.82 20.35
C SER A 599 -12.78 17.42 19.53
N SER A 600 -12.47 16.12 19.46
CA SER A 600 -11.35 15.60 18.67
C SER A 600 -11.69 15.49 17.18
N GLU A 601 -12.04 16.59 16.53
CA GLU A 601 -12.41 16.56 15.10
C GLU A 601 -12.05 17.82 14.32
N VAL A 602 -11.65 17.63 13.06
CA VAL A 602 -11.20 18.71 12.15
C VAL A 602 -12.39 19.32 11.42
N GLY A 603 -13.06 20.25 12.10
CA GLY A 603 -13.75 21.41 11.52
C GLY A 603 -15.09 21.20 10.80
N GLN A 604 -16.08 22.03 11.15
CA GLN A 604 -16.68 22.95 10.16
C GLN A 604 -17.32 24.18 10.82
N GLU A 605 -17.78 25.13 10.00
CA GLU A 605 -18.22 26.47 10.42
C GLU A 605 -19.70 26.54 10.87
N LEU A 606 -20.06 27.66 11.51
CA LEU A 606 -21.31 27.83 12.25
C LEU A 606 -22.46 28.40 11.41
N GLY A 607 -23.65 27.79 11.49
CA GLY A 607 -24.90 28.34 10.95
C GLY A 607 -26.11 27.96 11.81
N GLY A 608 -26.50 28.82 12.76
CA GLY A 608 -27.49 28.48 13.79
C GLY A 608 -28.76 29.32 13.82
N ARG A 609 -29.85 28.75 14.36
CA ARG A 609 -31.00 29.51 14.90
C ARG A 609 -31.72 28.76 16.02
N LYS A 610 -32.43 29.53 16.86
CA LYS A 610 -33.24 29.12 18.04
C LYS A 610 -34.63 28.62 17.55
N SER A 611 -35.57 28.06 18.33
CA SER A 611 -35.81 28.00 19.79
C SER A 611 -36.99 27.02 20.11
N GLN A 612 -37.24 26.72 21.40
CA GLN A 612 -38.51 26.19 21.99
C GLN A 612 -38.94 24.74 21.61
N SER A 613 -39.77 24.01 22.38
CA SER A 613 -39.96 23.91 23.86
C SER A 613 -40.91 22.76 24.26
N SER A 614 -40.65 22.13 25.42
CA SER A 614 -41.63 21.48 26.35
C SER A 614 -42.39 20.18 25.95
N GLN A 615 -42.86 19.49 27.00
CA GLN A 615 -43.70 18.26 27.07
C GLN A 615 -42.97 16.94 26.68
N VAL A 616 -42.88 15.86 27.50
CA VAL A 616 -43.73 15.19 28.52
C VAL A 616 -44.71 14.16 27.94
N GLY A 617 -44.50 12.87 28.26
CA GLY A 617 -45.41 11.75 27.96
C GLY A 617 -44.68 10.43 27.61
N PRO A 618 -44.97 9.28 28.28
CA PRO A 618 -44.29 8.01 28.03
C PRO A 618 -45.09 7.05 27.12
N ALA A 619 -44.41 6.08 26.50
CA ALA A 619 -45.03 4.93 25.82
C ALA A 619 -44.16 3.66 25.92
N THR A 620 -44.79 2.49 25.96
CA THR A 620 -44.20 1.21 26.40
C THR A 620 -44.16 0.18 25.27
N CYS A 621 -43.00 -0.50 25.12
CA CYS A 621 -42.79 -1.84 24.53
C CYS A 621 -43.29 -2.17 23.10
N VAL A 622 -42.44 -2.84 22.31
CA VAL A 622 -42.65 -4.22 21.76
C VAL A 622 -41.58 -4.50 20.69
N GLN A 623 -40.87 -5.64 20.85
CA GLN A 623 -40.19 -6.33 19.75
C GLN A 623 -41.03 -7.55 19.33
N PRO A 624 -41.10 -7.87 18.02
CA PRO A 624 -41.28 -9.23 17.54
C PRO A 624 -39.92 -9.91 17.35
N GLN A 625 -39.86 -11.20 17.69
CA GLN A 625 -38.73 -12.09 17.34
C GLN A 625 -39.07 -12.86 16.06
N GLU A 626 -38.06 -13.24 15.28
CA GLU A 626 -38.08 -14.50 14.51
C GLU A 626 -36.80 -15.27 14.84
N ALA A 627 -36.89 -16.60 14.86
CA ALA A 627 -35.86 -17.48 15.40
C ALA A 627 -35.55 -18.63 14.43
N VAL A 628 -34.30 -19.09 14.44
CA VAL A 628 -33.86 -20.32 13.77
C VAL A 628 -33.10 -21.18 14.79
N VAL A 629 -33.35 -22.48 14.77
CA VAL A 629 -32.96 -23.44 15.81
C VAL A 629 -31.62 -24.11 15.48
N ILE A 630 -30.81 -24.35 16.50
CA ILE A 630 -29.72 -25.33 16.48
C ILE A 630 -29.87 -26.21 17.72
N GLU A 631 -29.89 -27.54 17.54
CA GLU A 631 -30.00 -28.51 18.63
C GLU A 631 -28.64 -28.75 19.31
N SER A 632 -28.66 -28.99 20.62
CA SER A 632 -27.48 -29.33 21.42
C SER A 632 -27.58 -30.75 21.97
N ASN A 633 -26.53 -31.55 21.82
CA ASN A 633 -26.34 -32.79 22.58
C ASN A 633 -24.98 -32.77 23.28
N VAL A 634 -24.95 -33.21 24.55
CA VAL A 634 -23.83 -33.00 25.49
C VAL A 634 -23.35 -34.34 26.04
N SER A 635 -22.03 -34.54 26.11
CA SER A 635 -21.45 -35.62 26.93
C SER A 635 -20.03 -35.33 27.45
N SER A 636 -19.97 -34.78 28.66
CA SER A 636 -18.97 -35.01 29.74
C SER A 636 -17.48 -35.25 29.41
N CYS A 637 -16.62 -34.40 29.98
CA CYS A 637 -15.18 -34.65 30.16
C CYS A 637 -14.88 -35.88 31.04
N LYS A 638 -13.67 -36.45 30.93
CA LYS A 638 -13.09 -37.38 31.92
C LYS A 638 -11.60 -37.13 32.15
N TYR A 639 -11.20 -37.12 33.42
CA TYR A 639 -9.80 -37.13 33.88
C TYR A 639 -9.14 -38.50 33.64
N ARG A 640 -7.85 -38.49 33.27
CA ARG A 640 -6.77 -39.43 33.65
C ARG A 640 -5.43 -38.75 33.32
N GLN A 641 -4.46 -38.56 34.22
CA GLN A 641 -3.77 -39.45 35.18
C GLN A 641 -2.50 -40.08 34.57
N ASP A 642 -1.45 -40.13 35.39
CA ASP A 642 -0.04 -40.20 35.00
C ASP A 642 0.44 -41.55 34.46
N SER A 643 1.45 -41.51 33.60
CA SER A 643 2.51 -42.54 33.53
C SER A 643 3.82 -41.90 33.06
N SER A 644 4.96 -42.55 33.30
CA SER A 644 6.29 -41.92 33.20
C SER A 644 7.35 -42.86 32.61
N ARG A 645 8.56 -42.30 32.35
CA ARG A 645 9.84 -43.00 32.00
C ARG A 645 9.91 -43.54 30.55
N SER A 646 11.08 -43.63 29.91
CA SER A 646 12.45 -43.11 30.18
C SER A 646 13.39 -43.39 28.99
N THR A 647 14.68 -43.02 29.12
CA THR A 647 15.88 -43.43 28.33
C THR A 647 16.20 -42.58 27.07
N SER A 648 17.47 -42.33 26.69
CA SER A 648 18.76 -42.53 27.38
C SER A 648 19.95 -41.91 26.60
N PHE A 649 20.74 -41.02 27.24
CA PHE A 649 22.15 -40.66 26.92
C PHE A 649 22.48 -40.12 25.49
N GLY A 650 23.51 -39.30 25.29
CA GLY A 650 24.40 -38.65 26.27
C GLY A 650 25.48 -37.79 25.60
N ASP A 651 25.90 -36.75 26.32
CA ASP A 651 27.16 -35.98 26.34
C ASP A 651 28.09 -35.91 25.11
N TRP A 652 28.57 -34.70 24.81
CA TRP A 652 29.96 -34.29 25.15
C TRP A 652 30.01 -32.77 25.46
N SER A 653 30.90 -32.40 26.38
CA SER A 653 31.26 -31.06 26.86
C SER A 653 32.70 -30.70 26.39
N ASP A 654 33.39 -29.60 26.74
CA ASP A 654 33.32 -28.49 27.73
C ASP A 654 33.86 -27.20 27.02
N GLU A 655 33.94 -25.95 27.52
CA GLU A 655 33.64 -25.22 28.78
C GLU A 655 33.53 -23.70 28.41
N ASP A 656 33.82 -22.77 29.32
CA ASP A 656 34.12 -21.33 29.14
C ASP A 656 32.94 -20.36 28.85
N ASP A 657 32.21 -19.98 29.91
CA ASP A 657 31.88 -18.56 30.09
C ASP A 657 31.93 -18.15 31.59
N ILE A 658 32.93 -17.34 31.94
CA ILE A 658 33.31 -17.04 33.33
C ILE A 658 32.50 -15.85 33.85
N PHE A 659 31.34 -16.10 34.47
CA PHE A 659 30.84 -15.37 35.66
C PHE A 659 29.58 -16.07 36.22
N GLY A 660 29.69 -16.67 37.42
CA GLY A 660 28.63 -17.50 38.01
C GLY A 660 27.40 -16.72 38.53
N ALA A 661 26.26 -17.40 38.64
CA ALA A 661 24.98 -16.82 39.03
C ALA A 661 24.40 -17.41 40.34
N GLU A 662 23.98 -16.53 41.25
CA GLU A 662 23.13 -16.85 42.41
C GLU A 662 22.48 -15.55 42.95
N PRO A 663 21.30 -15.60 43.63
CA PRO A 663 20.12 -16.37 43.25
C PRO A 663 18.84 -15.50 43.23
N ALA A 664 17.88 -15.82 42.37
CA ALA A 664 16.61 -15.09 42.30
C ALA A 664 15.76 -15.31 43.56
N ARG A 665 15.49 -14.24 44.33
CA ARG A 665 14.55 -14.29 45.47
C ARG A 665 13.11 -14.44 44.97
N ARG A 666 12.44 -15.49 45.46
CA ARG A 666 10.97 -15.63 45.35
C ARG A 666 10.29 -14.44 46.04
N THR A 667 9.37 -13.80 45.34
CA THR A 667 8.33 -12.93 45.92
C THR A 667 6.97 -13.57 45.65
N VAL A 668 6.06 -13.51 46.62
CA VAL A 668 4.79 -14.25 46.58
C VAL A 668 3.78 -13.54 45.66
N ALA A 669 3.21 -14.28 44.71
CA ALA A 669 2.07 -13.81 43.92
C ALA A 669 0.80 -13.87 44.79
N LEU A 670 0.13 -12.73 44.96
CA LEU A 670 -1.11 -12.63 45.75
C LEU A 670 -2.16 -11.78 45.01
N VAL A 671 -3.16 -12.48 44.47
CA VAL A 671 -4.59 -12.06 44.36
C VAL A 671 -4.89 -10.72 43.66
N THR A 672 -5.32 -10.85 42.39
CA THR A 672 -6.30 -10.02 41.65
C THR A 672 -6.29 -8.49 41.78
N ALA A 673 -6.03 -7.82 40.65
CA ALA A 673 -6.58 -6.49 40.36
C ALA A 673 -7.66 -6.60 39.28
N GLU A 674 -8.71 -5.78 39.36
CA GLU A 674 -9.82 -5.77 38.40
C GLU A 674 -9.46 -4.95 37.16
N ALA A 675 -9.83 -5.43 35.97
CA ALA A 675 -9.58 -4.74 34.72
C ALA A 675 -10.51 -3.51 34.57
N GLN A 676 -9.96 -2.30 34.75
CA GLN A 676 -10.67 -1.08 34.40
C GLN A 676 -10.67 -0.87 32.86
N ASN A 677 -11.79 -0.40 32.31
CA ASN A 677 -11.91 -0.13 30.89
C ASN A 677 -10.89 0.93 30.43
N GLY A 678 -10.17 0.63 29.36
CA GLY A 678 -9.11 1.50 28.84
C GLY A 678 -9.60 2.89 28.46
N GLN A 679 -8.92 3.92 28.97
CA GLN A 679 -9.06 5.28 28.49
C GLN A 679 -8.29 5.43 27.16
N GLY A 680 -8.75 6.31 26.27
CA GLY A 680 -8.16 6.46 24.93
C GLY A 680 -6.71 6.95 24.98
N SER A 681 -5.84 6.33 24.17
CA SER A 681 -4.42 6.67 24.08
C SER A 681 -4.17 8.09 23.58
N LEU A 682 -3.14 8.73 24.11
CA LEU A 682 -2.81 10.13 23.82
C LEU A 682 -2.06 10.26 22.48
N PRO A 683 -2.18 11.39 21.76
CA PRO A 683 -1.40 11.63 20.55
C PRO A 683 0.09 11.76 20.89
N GLY A 684 0.88 10.72 20.59
CA GLY A 684 2.33 10.68 20.78
C GLY A 684 2.84 9.67 21.81
N SER A 685 1.95 9.04 22.61
CA SER A 685 2.30 7.93 23.51
C SER A 685 2.16 6.60 22.77
N VAL A 686 3.26 5.85 22.65
CA VAL A 686 3.24 4.43 22.23
C VAL A 686 3.92 3.62 23.33
N GLU A 687 3.15 2.84 24.06
CA GLU A 687 3.67 1.80 24.95
C GLU A 687 4.22 0.64 24.11
N MET A 688 5.41 0.15 24.42
CA MET A 688 5.96 -1.05 23.78
C MET A 688 5.65 -2.35 24.55
N ASP A 689 5.49 -2.25 25.87
CA ASP A 689 5.52 -3.43 26.75
C ASP A 689 4.18 -4.21 26.77
N SER A 690 3.07 -3.59 26.36
CA SER A 690 1.73 -4.21 26.29
C SER A 690 1.46 -5.02 25.02
N LEU A 691 2.42 -5.10 24.08
CA LEU A 691 2.22 -5.72 22.76
C LEU A 691 2.23 -7.27 22.77
N TYR A 692 2.92 -7.92 23.72
CA TYR A 692 3.09 -9.37 23.71
C TYR A 692 1.91 -10.16 24.33
N GLU A 693 1.33 -9.71 25.44
CA GLU A 693 0.22 -10.45 26.08
C GLU A 693 -1.11 -10.32 25.31
N ASN A 694 -1.36 -9.16 24.71
CA ASN A 694 -2.63 -8.88 24.03
C ASN A 694 -2.79 -9.60 22.68
N MET A 695 -1.68 -9.99 22.03
CA MET A 695 -1.72 -10.63 20.71
C MET A 695 -2.43 -12.00 20.78
N ALA A 696 -2.17 -12.80 21.82
CA ALA A 696 -2.78 -14.11 22.03
C ALA A 696 -4.27 -14.05 22.42
N LEU A 697 -4.72 -12.98 23.08
CA LEU A 697 -6.08 -12.87 23.61
C LEU A 697 -7.10 -12.33 22.58
N SER A 698 -6.64 -11.60 21.56
CA SER A 698 -7.50 -11.00 20.52
C SER A 698 -8.23 -12.02 19.62
N ALA A 699 -7.84 -13.30 19.67
CA ALA A 699 -8.40 -14.39 18.86
C ALA A 699 -9.67 -15.07 19.44
N LEU A 700 -10.05 -14.77 20.70
CA LEU A 700 -11.17 -15.45 21.37
C LEU A 700 -12.38 -14.52 21.53
N GLN A 701 -13.54 -14.94 21.02
CA GLN A 701 -14.81 -14.26 21.31
C GLN A 701 -15.19 -14.41 22.80
N PRO A 702 -15.43 -13.32 23.55
CA PRO A 702 -15.91 -13.42 24.91
C PRO A 702 -17.36 -13.94 24.94
N LEU A 703 -17.54 -15.19 25.35
CA LEU A 703 -18.87 -15.73 25.68
C LEU A 703 -19.40 -15.01 26.92
N GLN A 704 -20.64 -14.50 26.86
CA GLN A 704 -21.30 -13.89 28.01
C GLN A 704 -21.51 -14.91 29.14
N PRO A 705 -20.96 -14.69 30.35
CA PRO A 705 -21.32 -15.50 31.52
C PRO A 705 -22.74 -15.14 31.98
N LEU A 706 -23.59 -16.14 32.19
CA LEU A 706 -24.85 -15.91 32.91
C LEU A 706 -24.54 -15.51 34.37
N GLY A 707 -25.31 -14.58 34.90
CA GLY A 707 -25.16 -14.13 36.29
C GLY A 707 -25.52 -15.23 37.29
N LEU A 708 -24.53 -15.70 38.04
CA LEU A 708 -24.73 -16.52 39.24
C LEU A 708 -23.89 -15.92 40.38
N GLY A 709 -24.53 -15.22 41.31
CA GLY A 709 -23.85 -14.54 42.41
C GLY A 709 -23.47 -15.49 43.54
N VAL A 710 -22.19 -15.51 43.91
CA VAL A 710 -21.69 -16.13 45.15
C VAL A 710 -20.85 -15.07 45.87
N GLY A 711 -21.27 -14.66 47.07
CA GLY A 711 -20.66 -13.56 47.81
C GLY A 711 -19.39 -13.95 48.57
N MET A 712 -18.48 -12.98 48.71
CA MET A 712 -17.34 -12.98 49.62
C MET A 712 -17.40 -11.73 50.51
N PRO A 713 -16.71 -11.71 51.68
CA PRO A 713 -17.21 -10.97 52.85
C PRO A 713 -17.05 -9.45 52.77
N ALA A 714 -17.89 -8.75 53.52
CA ALA A 714 -17.82 -7.30 53.68
C ALA A 714 -16.51 -6.87 54.36
N VAL A 715 -15.89 -5.83 53.80
CA VAL A 715 -14.80 -5.09 54.44
C VAL A 715 -15.42 -3.93 55.22
N ASP A 716 -15.14 -3.83 56.52
CA ASP A 716 -15.65 -2.75 57.36
C ASP A 716 -15.14 -1.38 56.89
N GLN A 717 -16.06 -0.52 56.46
CA GLN A 717 -15.78 0.91 56.35
C GLN A 717 -15.79 1.53 57.75
N GLY A 718 -14.61 1.50 58.39
CA GLY A 718 -14.36 2.16 59.66
C GLY A 718 -14.67 3.66 59.58
N SER A 719 -15.82 4.06 60.14
CA SER A 719 -16.21 5.45 60.27
C SER A 719 -15.31 6.19 61.26
N ASP A 720 -14.31 6.93 60.79
CA ASP A 720 -14.05 8.30 61.29
C ASP A 720 -13.13 9.12 60.37
N SER A 721 -13.76 9.96 59.54
CA SER A 721 -13.14 11.12 58.87
C SER A 721 -14.07 12.35 58.97
N ARG A 722 -14.48 12.65 60.21
CA ARG A 722 -15.18 13.90 60.54
C ARG A 722 -14.20 15.08 60.40
N VAL A 723 -14.72 16.25 60.00
CA VAL A 723 -13.97 17.50 59.69
C VAL A 723 -13.23 17.43 58.33
N PHE A 724 -13.58 18.20 57.27
CA PHE A 724 -14.62 19.24 57.10
C PHE A 724 -15.58 18.87 55.95
N ARG A 725 -16.90 18.87 56.20
CA ARG A 725 -17.92 19.05 55.15
C ARG A 725 -18.46 20.47 55.25
N ASN A 726 -17.77 21.42 54.63
CA ASN A 726 -18.31 22.78 54.49
C ASN A 726 -19.46 22.79 53.48
N ALA A 727 -20.45 23.66 53.72
CA ALA A 727 -21.51 23.96 52.77
C ALA A 727 -20.92 24.60 51.49
N PRO A 728 -21.66 24.62 50.37
CA PRO A 728 -21.26 25.38 49.18
C PRO A 728 -21.33 26.89 49.47
N CYS A 729 -20.27 27.44 50.05
CA CYS A 729 -20.03 28.87 50.08
C CYS A 729 -19.97 29.39 48.64
N PRO A 730 -20.63 30.51 48.31
CA PRO A 730 -20.42 31.16 47.03
C PRO A 730 -18.94 31.51 46.89
N LEU A 731 -18.27 30.96 45.87
CA LEU A 731 -16.96 31.44 45.46
C LEU A 731 -17.10 32.94 45.13
N PRO A 732 -16.18 33.81 45.59
CA PRO A 732 -16.29 35.24 45.36
C PRO A 732 -16.32 35.52 43.85
N GLN A 733 -17.19 36.44 43.43
CA GLN A 733 -17.20 36.94 42.06
C GLN A 733 -15.85 37.64 41.80
N LEU A 734 -15.11 37.16 40.81
CA LEU A 734 -13.84 37.77 40.41
C LEU A 734 -14.14 39.04 39.62
N ASN A 735 -13.97 40.18 40.27
CA ASN A 735 -14.00 41.48 39.62
C ASN A 735 -12.65 41.72 38.93
N PHE A 736 -12.54 41.33 37.67
CA PHE A 736 -11.39 41.64 36.82
C PHE A 736 -11.24 43.14 36.59
N SER A 737 -10.01 43.63 36.40
CA SER A 737 -9.78 45.05 36.09
C SER A 737 -10.08 45.37 34.61
N CYS A 738 -10.02 44.37 33.74
CA CYS A 738 -10.30 44.49 32.31
C CYS A 738 -11.42 43.53 31.86
N SER A 739 -12.36 44.01 31.05
CA SER A 739 -13.43 43.17 30.47
C SER A 739 -12.91 42.09 29.51
N GLN A 740 -11.69 42.21 29.00
CA GLN A 740 -11.04 41.16 28.21
C GLN A 740 -10.59 39.96 29.06
N SER A 741 -10.35 40.15 30.36
CA SER A 741 -9.91 39.08 31.27
C SER A 741 -10.95 37.97 31.41
N GLU A 742 -12.25 38.27 31.20
CA GLU A 742 -13.32 37.27 31.15
C GLU A 742 -13.10 36.23 30.03
N ALA A 743 -12.49 36.62 28.91
CA ALA A 743 -12.17 35.72 27.79
C ALA A 743 -11.01 34.76 28.10
N PHE A 744 -10.27 34.98 29.19
CA PHE A 744 -9.19 34.11 29.68
C PHE A 744 -9.55 33.40 30.99
N ASN A 745 -10.83 33.41 31.38
CA ASN A 745 -11.29 32.93 32.69
C ASN A 745 -11.38 31.39 32.75
N LEU A 746 -10.65 30.77 33.69
CA LEU A 746 -10.56 29.31 33.84
C LEU A 746 -11.78 28.69 34.56
N PRO A 747 -12.15 27.42 34.30
CA PRO A 747 -13.23 26.71 34.99
C PRO A 747 -13.17 26.83 36.52
N THR A 748 -14.33 26.91 37.18
CA THR A 748 -14.41 27.04 38.64
C THR A 748 -13.80 25.86 39.40
N GLY A 749 -13.97 24.62 38.91
CA GLY A 749 -13.38 23.43 39.52
C GLY A 749 -11.84 23.38 39.47
N TRP A 750 -11.20 24.09 38.53
CA TRP A 750 -9.74 24.18 38.48
C TRP A 750 -9.16 25.16 39.52
N ARG A 751 -10.01 25.97 40.17
CA ARG A 751 -9.58 26.99 41.16
C ARG A 751 -9.47 26.44 42.58
N THR A 752 -10.00 25.24 42.82
CA THR A 752 -10.09 24.59 44.14
C THR A 752 -9.16 23.38 44.21
N ALA A 753 -7.85 23.62 44.06
CA ALA A 753 -6.82 22.61 44.26
C ALA A 753 -6.64 22.26 45.76
N PRO A 754 -6.26 21.02 46.12
CA PRO A 754 -6.23 20.53 47.49
C PRO A 754 -5.01 20.99 48.32
N PHE A 755 -4.40 22.13 47.98
CA PHE A 755 -3.11 22.56 48.54
C PHE A 755 -3.25 23.75 49.51
N PRO A 756 -2.48 23.78 50.62
CA PRO A 756 -2.44 24.94 51.50
C PRO A 756 -1.77 26.13 50.79
N PRO A 757 -2.31 27.36 50.93
CA PRO A 757 -1.81 28.52 50.19
C PRO A 757 -0.35 28.89 50.54
N SER A 758 0.16 28.46 51.69
CA SER A 758 1.57 28.59 52.07
C SER A 758 2.53 27.85 51.14
N ARG A 759 2.16 26.67 50.62
CA ARG A 759 2.97 25.87 49.68
C ARG A 759 3.03 26.54 48.30
N LEU A 760 1.89 27.05 47.83
CA LEU A 760 1.79 27.84 46.59
C LEU A 760 2.56 29.17 46.68
N LEU A 761 2.52 29.86 47.83
CA LEU A 761 3.28 31.08 48.08
C LEU A 761 4.80 30.88 48.00
N GLN A 762 5.31 29.73 48.46
CA GLN A 762 6.74 29.39 48.35
C GLN A 762 7.16 29.21 46.89
N LEU A 763 6.35 28.53 46.08
CA LEU A 763 6.65 28.27 44.66
C LEU A 763 6.31 29.44 43.72
N ARG A 764 5.70 30.54 44.22
CA ARG A 764 5.30 31.71 43.42
C ARG A 764 6.45 32.33 42.60
N HIS A 765 7.69 32.20 43.06
CA HIS A 765 8.88 32.69 42.37
C HIS A 765 9.24 31.92 41.07
N LEU A 766 8.68 30.73 40.84
CA LEU A 766 8.88 29.94 39.62
C LEU A 766 7.95 30.37 38.46
N PHE A 767 6.91 31.15 38.74
CA PHE A 767 5.92 31.52 37.72
C PHE A 767 6.49 32.57 36.73
N PRO A 768 6.51 32.30 35.41
CA PRO A 768 7.17 33.17 34.44
C PRO A 768 6.27 34.36 34.06
N GLU A 769 6.18 35.38 34.92
CA GLU A 769 5.27 36.54 34.72
C GLU A 769 5.47 37.25 33.37
N ASP A 770 6.72 37.42 32.92
CA ASP A 770 6.98 38.13 31.66
C ASP A 770 6.58 37.32 30.42
N TRP A 771 6.63 35.99 30.52
CA TRP A 771 6.06 35.10 29.50
C TRP A 771 4.53 35.16 29.49
N PHE A 772 3.88 35.23 30.66
CA PHE A 772 2.44 35.45 30.77
C PHE A 772 2.02 36.79 30.13
N ARG A 773 2.73 37.89 30.43
CA ARG A 773 2.54 39.22 29.80
C ARG A 773 2.76 39.19 28.28
N PHE A 774 3.75 38.43 27.80
CA PHE A 774 4.00 38.24 26.37
C PHE A 774 2.88 37.43 25.69
N ALA A 775 2.47 36.30 26.28
CA ALA A 775 1.44 35.42 25.75
C ALA A 775 0.06 36.11 25.66
N LEU A 776 -0.34 36.86 26.70
CA LEU A 776 -1.52 37.75 26.65
C LEU A 776 -1.42 38.76 25.51
N GLY A 777 -0.23 39.28 25.22
CA GLY A 777 0.02 40.17 24.08
C GLY A 777 -0.20 39.52 22.71
N GLN A 778 0.04 38.21 22.58
CA GLN A 778 -0.22 37.45 21.34
C GLN A 778 -1.70 37.06 21.20
N PHE A 779 -2.36 36.68 22.29
CA PHE A 779 -3.75 36.21 22.26
C PHE A 779 -4.79 37.34 22.29
N GLY A 780 -4.51 38.48 22.93
CA GLY A 780 -5.44 39.62 23.03
C GLY A 780 -5.98 40.12 21.67
N PRO A 781 -5.14 40.36 20.64
CA PRO A 781 -5.60 40.73 19.30
C PRO A 781 -6.56 39.70 18.68
N ALA A 782 -6.37 38.41 18.97
CA ALA A 782 -7.21 37.33 18.46
C ALA A 782 -8.61 37.27 19.13
N VAL A 783 -8.81 37.95 20.26
CA VAL A 783 -10.13 38.13 20.92
C VAL A 783 -10.89 39.31 20.31
N GLN A 784 -10.20 40.39 19.92
CA GLN A 784 -10.84 41.68 19.60
C GLN A 784 -10.85 42.06 18.11
N GLY A 785 -10.03 41.46 17.25
CA GLY A 785 -10.05 41.68 15.78
C GLY A 785 -9.50 43.03 15.30
N LYS A 786 -9.41 44.03 16.18
CA LYS A 786 -8.54 45.21 16.05
C LYS A 786 -7.78 45.40 17.36
N ALA A 787 -6.48 45.62 17.28
CA ALA A 787 -5.67 45.93 18.46
C ALA A 787 -5.89 47.38 18.89
N ASN A 788 -6.12 47.61 20.18
CA ASN A 788 -6.13 48.94 20.79
C ASN A 788 -5.10 48.93 21.93
N GLU A 789 -3.98 49.61 21.75
CA GLU A 789 -2.76 49.35 22.53
C GLU A 789 -2.96 49.49 24.04
N ASP A 790 -3.67 50.54 24.49
CA ASP A 790 -3.87 50.82 25.91
C ASP A 790 -4.72 49.76 26.62
N MET A 791 -5.65 49.11 25.91
CA MET A 791 -6.43 48.00 26.43
C MET A 791 -5.60 46.70 26.52
N THR A 792 -4.61 46.53 25.64
CA THR A 792 -3.63 45.43 25.76
C THR A 792 -2.53 45.69 26.81
N LYS A 793 -2.36 46.93 27.27
CA LYS A 793 -1.59 47.26 28.48
C LYS A 793 -2.41 46.90 29.72
N ALA A 794 -3.64 47.39 29.81
CA ALA A 794 -4.57 47.08 30.92
C ALA A 794 -4.78 45.57 31.14
N LEU A 795 -4.87 44.76 30.08
CA LEU A 795 -4.94 43.29 30.17
C LEU A 795 -3.68 42.64 30.78
N LYS A 796 -2.48 43.23 30.60
CA LYS A 796 -1.21 42.74 31.15
C LYS A 796 -0.97 43.18 32.61
N GLU A 797 -1.78 44.13 33.08
CA GLU A 797 -1.74 44.72 34.43
C GLU A 797 -2.88 44.17 35.33
N ASP A 798 -3.68 43.21 34.83
CA ASP A 798 -4.71 42.52 35.62
C ASP A 798 -4.09 41.47 36.56
N GLU A 799 -3.72 41.92 37.76
CA GLU A 799 -3.19 41.07 38.83
C GLU A 799 -4.16 39.95 39.25
N VAL A 800 -5.49 40.13 39.11
CA VAL A 800 -6.49 39.11 39.45
C VAL A 800 -6.44 37.96 38.44
N LEU A 801 -6.31 38.29 37.15
CA LEU A 801 -6.11 37.30 36.09
C LEU A 801 -4.76 36.58 36.23
N LYS A 802 -3.71 37.30 36.64
CA LYS A 802 -2.37 36.73 36.89
C LYS A 802 -2.37 35.76 38.06
N ASP A 803 -2.92 36.14 39.22
CA ASP A 803 -2.96 35.30 40.42
C ASP A 803 -3.76 34.02 40.17
N LEU A 804 -4.87 34.10 39.43
CA LEU A 804 -5.65 32.92 39.00
C LEU A 804 -4.83 31.94 38.15
N HIS A 805 -4.10 32.42 37.15
CA HIS A 805 -3.25 31.55 36.31
C HIS A 805 -2.04 31.01 37.10
N THR A 806 -1.49 31.81 38.01
CA THR A 806 -0.39 31.41 38.90
C THR A 806 -0.84 30.25 39.80
N GLN A 807 -2.01 30.38 40.43
CA GLN A 807 -2.56 29.35 41.31
C GLN A 807 -2.79 28.03 40.57
N VAL A 808 -3.40 28.05 39.38
CA VAL A 808 -3.67 26.83 38.61
C VAL A 808 -2.38 26.19 38.09
N ALA A 809 -1.48 26.96 37.46
CA ALA A 809 -0.25 26.43 36.89
C ALA A 809 0.68 25.81 37.95
N LEU A 810 0.81 26.44 39.13
CA LEU A 810 1.59 25.88 40.24
C LEU A 810 0.89 24.67 40.88
N SER A 811 -0.45 24.63 40.93
CA SER A 811 -1.18 23.44 41.40
C SER A 811 -0.96 22.23 40.48
N CYS A 812 -0.92 22.44 39.15
CA CYS A 812 -0.55 21.41 38.19
C CYS A 812 0.92 20.95 38.37
N LEU A 813 1.85 21.89 38.58
CA LEU A 813 3.27 21.58 38.85
C LEU A 813 3.44 20.67 40.08
N ILE A 814 2.75 20.98 41.19
CA ILE A 814 2.75 20.16 42.41
C ILE A 814 2.12 18.78 42.15
N SER A 815 0.97 18.74 41.47
CA SER A 815 0.24 17.48 41.18
C SER A 815 1.05 16.50 40.32
N VAL A 816 1.95 17.01 39.48
CA VAL A 816 2.88 16.23 38.65
C VAL A 816 4.15 15.80 39.42
N GLY A 817 4.39 16.32 40.62
CA GLY A 817 5.57 16.04 41.43
C GLY A 817 6.80 16.91 41.13
N ALA A 818 6.64 17.93 40.27
CA ALA A 818 7.71 18.79 39.78
C ALA A 818 7.96 20.03 40.68
N GLU A 819 7.81 19.90 42.01
CA GLU A 819 8.07 20.99 42.96
C GLU A 819 9.55 21.39 43.00
N SER A 820 10.43 20.38 42.97
CA SER A 820 11.86 20.54 42.70
C SER A 820 12.14 20.27 41.21
N ALA A 821 13.22 20.86 40.70
CA ALA A 821 13.72 20.55 39.36
C ALA A 821 13.97 19.05 39.23
N PHE A 822 13.60 18.46 38.08
CA PHE A 822 13.56 17.00 37.90
C PHE A 822 14.87 16.33 38.30
N THR A 823 14.81 15.48 39.33
CA THR A 823 15.97 14.78 39.90
C THR A 823 16.42 13.60 39.05
N SER A 824 15.58 13.14 38.13
CA SER A 824 15.79 11.95 37.30
C SER A 824 15.18 12.11 35.91
N PRO A 825 15.97 11.93 34.82
CA PRO A 825 15.44 11.77 33.46
C PRO A 825 14.39 10.65 33.34
N SER A 826 14.48 9.59 34.14
CA SER A 826 13.49 8.51 34.19
C SER A 826 12.12 8.97 34.70
N HIS A 827 12.05 10.00 35.54
CA HIS A 827 10.80 10.61 35.98
C HIS A 827 10.15 11.40 34.84
N VAL A 828 10.94 12.21 34.12
CA VAL A 828 10.49 12.95 32.93
C VAL A 828 9.92 12.00 31.87
N TYR A 829 10.58 10.86 31.63
CA TYR A 829 10.09 9.86 30.68
C TYR A 829 8.73 9.27 31.09
N ARG A 830 8.56 8.90 32.37
CA ARG A 830 7.26 8.41 32.87
C ARG A 830 6.14 9.44 32.71
N LEU A 831 6.43 10.71 33.00
CA LEU A 831 5.46 11.80 32.79
C LEU A 831 5.07 11.98 31.31
N TYR A 832 5.99 11.76 30.37
CA TYR A 832 5.68 11.73 28.94
C TYR A 832 4.76 10.56 28.57
N CYS A 833 4.95 9.38 29.16
CA CYS A 833 4.07 8.21 28.95
C CYS A 833 2.69 8.37 29.59
N GLY A 834 2.51 9.27 30.56
CA GLY A 834 1.29 9.39 31.37
C GLY A 834 1.38 8.69 32.74
N ASP A 835 2.49 8.01 33.03
CA ASP A 835 2.80 7.37 34.32
C ASP A 835 3.17 8.41 35.39
N ILE A 836 2.19 9.20 35.86
CA ILE A 836 2.41 10.13 36.96
C ILE A 836 2.55 9.34 38.27
N LEU A 837 3.66 9.56 38.99
CA LEU A 837 3.83 9.05 40.35
C LEU A 837 2.71 9.61 41.25
N TRP A 838 2.14 8.79 42.12
CA TRP A 838 1.04 9.24 42.98
C TRP A 838 1.47 10.40 43.88
N THR A 839 0.71 11.51 43.82
CA THR A 839 0.88 12.71 44.65
C THR A 839 -0.45 13.12 45.27
N GLU A 840 -0.40 13.92 46.33
CA GLU A 840 -1.57 14.50 47.01
C GLU A 840 -2.51 15.32 46.09
N GLY A 841 -2.04 15.72 44.90
CA GLY A 841 -2.83 16.46 43.90
C GLY A 841 -3.21 15.65 42.66
N LEU A 842 -2.73 14.42 42.49
CA LEU A 842 -3.00 13.62 41.30
C LEU A 842 -4.50 13.32 41.15
N ASP A 843 -5.18 13.02 42.25
CA ASP A 843 -6.63 12.74 42.29
C ASP A 843 -7.47 13.99 41.94
N TRP A 844 -6.97 15.19 42.27
CA TRP A 844 -7.59 16.45 41.84
C TRP A 844 -7.36 16.69 40.35
N LEU A 845 -6.14 16.49 39.85
CA LEU A 845 -5.82 16.69 38.43
C LEU A 845 -6.62 15.72 37.54
N SER A 846 -6.63 14.44 37.88
CA SER A 846 -7.35 13.37 37.15
C SER A 846 -8.87 13.53 37.21
N SER A 847 -9.43 14.14 38.27
CA SER A 847 -10.87 14.47 38.34
C SER A 847 -11.34 15.42 37.23
N SER A 848 -10.42 16.07 36.51
CA SER A 848 -10.70 17.00 35.42
C SER A 848 -9.94 16.64 34.15
N GLN A 849 -10.52 15.73 33.35
CA GLN A 849 -9.93 15.18 32.11
C GLN A 849 -9.32 16.25 31.18
N GLU A 850 -9.98 17.41 31.01
CA GLU A 850 -9.46 18.53 30.22
C GLU A 850 -8.14 19.11 30.79
N LEU A 851 -8.03 19.30 32.12
CA LEU A 851 -6.82 19.85 32.75
C LEU A 851 -5.70 18.81 32.79
N TYR A 852 -6.04 17.54 33.00
CA TYR A 852 -5.12 16.41 32.91
C TYR A 852 -4.50 16.33 31.51
N GLN A 853 -5.33 16.38 30.46
CA GLN A 853 -4.86 16.41 29.07
C GLN A 853 -4.04 17.67 28.74
N LEU A 854 -4.45 18.87 29.18
CA LEU A 854 -3.64 20.09 28.99
C LEU A 854 -2.28 20.02 29.70
N SER A 855 -2.22 19.40 30.87
CA SER A 855 -0.98 19.20 31.63
C SER A 855 -0.05 18.19 30.96
N LEU A 856 -0.57 17.05 30.50
CA LEU A 856 0.20 16.08 29.73
C LEU A 856 0.62 16.63 28.35
N CYS A 857 -0.23 17.42 27.68
CA CYS A 857 0.14 18.11 26.44
C CYS A 857 1.21 19.20 26.64
N ALA A 858 1.36 19.75 27.84
CA ALA A 858 2.49 20.63 28.15
C ALA A 858 3.80 19.84 28.29
N PHE A 859 3.76 18.57 28.72
CA PHE A 859 4.92 17.66 28.70
C PHE A 859 5.20 17.09 27.31
N SER A 860 4.19 16.64 26.55
CA SER A 860 4.41 15.96 25.27
C SER A 860 4.85 16.88 24.12
N GLN A 861 4.81 18.21 24.30
CA GLN A 861 5.53 19.15 23.43
C GLN A 861 7.06 19.05 23.56
N PHE A 862 7.58 18.48 24.65
CA PHE A 862 8.97 18.05 24.76
C PHE A 862 9.08 16.62 24.21
N ILE A 863 9.57 16.48 22.99
CA ILE A 863 9.63 15.20 22.26
C ILE A 863 10.65 14.27 22.91
N PHE A 864 10.17 13.31 23.70
CA PHE A 864 10.99 12.28 24.34
C PHE A 864 10.49 10.88 24.00
N VAL A 865 11.39 10.00 23.58
CA VAL A 865 11.18 8.55 23.51
C VAL A 865 12.36 7.90 24.24
N ARG A 866 12.15 6.71 24.80
CA ARG A 866 13.20 5.92 25.45
C ARG A 866 13.57 4.74 24.56
N GLY A 867 14.87 4.53 24.36
CA GLY A 867 15.33 3.28 23.78
C GLY A 867 15.14 2.15 24.79
N CYS A 868 14.64 0.98 24.36
CA CYS A 868 14.53 -0.19 25.22
C CYS A 868 15.92 -0.72 25.68
N ALA A 869 17.00 -0.27 25.03
CA ALA A 869 18.37 -0.54 25.45
C ALA A 869 18.85 0.39 26.58
N GLN A 870 19.46 -0.22 27.59
CA GLN A 870 19.93 0.38 28.85
C GLN A 870 20.50 1.81 28.70
N GLY A 871 19.95 2.76 29.45
CA GLY A 871 20.54 4.10 29.64
C GLY A 871 20.51 5.04 28.43
N THR A 872 19.74 4.76 27.37
CA THR A 872 19.69 5.63 26.18
C THR A 872 18.34 6.32 25.96
N TYR A 873 18.38 7.65 25.80
CA TYR A 873 17.22 8.49 25.47
C TYR A 873 17.30 8.91 24.00
N THR A 874 16.15 8.92 23.30
CA THR A 874 16.09 9.22 21.86
C THR A 874 14.91 10.11 21.51
N GLY A 875 15.16 11.20 20.79
CA GLY A 875 14.10 12.07 20.25
C GLY A 875 13.76 11.63 18.83
N ARG A 876 12.51 11.27 18.56
CA ARG A 876 12.02 10.93 17.21
C ARG A 876 11.36 12.14 16.58
N VAL A 877 12.07 12.86 15.71
CA VAL A 877 11.55 14.06 15.03
C VAL A 877 11.08 13.69 13.62
N LEU A 878 9.78 13.84 13.38
CA LEU A 878 9.15 13.58 12.08
C LEU A 878 8.96 14.89 11.32
N SER A 879 9.55 15.00 10.13
CA SER A 879 9.41 16.21 9.29
C SER A 879 8.90 15.88 7.90
N LEU A 880 7.82 16.54 7.47
CA LEU A 880 7.22 16.36 6.15
C LEU A 880 8.03 17.11 5.09
N GLN A 881 8.71 16.39 4.19
CA GLN A 881 9.61 16.96 3.19
C GLN A 881 9.45 16.27 1.82
N GLU A 882 9.96 16.89 0.75
CA GLU A 882 10.16 16.19 -0.53
C GLU A 882 11.40 15.29 -0.42
N GLN A 883 11.18 13.98 -0.50
CA GLN A 883 12.20 12.97 -0.31
C GLN A 883 12.46 12.17 -1.58
N LEU A 884 13.70 11.70 -1.74
CA LEU A 884 14.09 10.81 -2.82
C LEU A 884 13.76 9.37 -2.42
N VAL A 885 13.02 8.67 -3.26
CA VAL A 885 12.56 7.29 -3.02
C VAL A 885 12.98 6.41 -4.19
N HIS A 886 13.65 5.30 -3.90
CA HIS A 886 14.21 4.42 -4.93
C HIS A 886 13.26 3.26 -5.24
N VAL A 887 13.13 2.91 -6.52
CA VAL A 887 12.20 1.89 -7.02
C VAL A 887 12.95 0.86 -7.87
N GLY A 888 12.76 -0.42 -7.56
CA GLY A 888 13.20 -1.54 -8.39
C GLY A 888 12.08 -2.52 -8.69
N HIS A 889 12.15 -3.17 -9.86
CA HIS A 889 11.23 -4.23 -10.28
C HIS A 889 11.75 -5.59 -9.78
N LEU A 890 10.83 -6.44 -9.32
CA LEU A 890 11.13 -7.79 -8.82
C LEU A 890 10.84 -8.85 -9.89
N ASN A 891 11.57 -9.97 -9.87
CA ASN A 891 11.22 -11.13 -10.66
C ASN A 891 9.88 -11.73 -10.19
N GLY A 892 8.80 -11.44 -10.92
CA GLY A 892 7.44 -11.88 -10.58
C GLY A 892 7.29 -13.39 -10.42
N GLU A 893 8.04 -14.21 -11.16
CA GLU A 893 8.00 -15.67 -10.98
C GLU A 893 8.68 -16.13 -9.68
N GLY A 894 9.65 -15.36 -9.18
CA GLY A 894 10.21 -15.57 -7.84
C GLY A 894 9.17 -15.32 -6.74
N VAL A 895 8.42 -14.22 -6.86
CA VAL A 895 7.32 -13.87 -5.94
C VAL A 895 6.20 -14.92 -6.02
N ARG A 896 5.71 -15.22 -7.22
CA ARG A 896 4.64 -16.21 -7.45
C ARG A 896 5.04 -17.59 -6.94
N GLY A 897 6.31 -17.99 -7.12
CA GLY A 897 6.88 -19.25 -6.64
C GLY A 897 7.01 -19.31 -5.11
N GLN A 898 7.53 -18.27 -4.48
CA GLN A 898 7.62 -18.18 -3.01
C GLN A 898 6.24 -18.17 -2.36
N TRP A 899 5.30 -17.36 -2.83
CA TRP A 899 3.92 -17.35 -2.33
C TRP A 899 3.18 -18.68 -2.61
N ALA A 900 3.53 -19.40 -3.68
CA ALA A 900 3.01 -20.75 -3.93
C ALA A 900 3.57 -21.76 -2.92
N ASN A 901 4.89 -21.73 -2.68
CA ASN A 901 5.55 -22.61 -1.71
C ASN A 901 5.05 -22.35 -0.28
N LEU A 902 4.90 -21.09 0.11
CA LEU A 902 4.30 -20.66 1.38
C LEU A 902 2.87 -21.21 1.56
N SER A 903 2.00 -21.06 0.54
CA SER A 903 0.65 -21.65 0.56
C SER A 903 0.65 -23.18 0.57
N TRP A 904 1.70 -23.82 0.07
CA TRP A 904 1.83 -25.28 0.05
C TRP A 904 2.34 -25.83 1.39
N GLU A 905 3.35 -25.20 1.98
CA GLU A 905 3.90 -25.53 3.30
C GLU A 905 2.83 -25.42 4.40
N LEU A 906 1.98 -24.39 4.34
CA LEU A 906 0.93 -24.17 5.33
C LEU A 906 -0.28 -25.11 5.12
N LEU A 907 -0.79 -25.25 3.88
CA LEU A 907 -2.05 -25.99 3.64
C LEU A 907 -1.89 -27.51 3.38
N TYR A 908 -0.74 -27.96 2.86
CA TYR A 908 -0.54 -29.36 2.46
C TYR A 908 0.54 -30.09 3.26
N ALA A 909 1.54 -29.37 3.79
CA ALA A 909 2.54 -29.93 4.70
C ALA A 909 2.22 -29.69 6.19
N THR A 910 1.10 -29.01 6.49
CA THR A 910 0.63 -28.67 7.86
C THR A 910 1.77 -28.22 8.79
N ASN A 911 2.54 -27.24 8.32
CA ASN A 911 3.67 -26.69 9.08
C ASN A 911 3.15 -25.63 10.06
N ASP A 912 2.84 -26.05 11.28
CA ASP A 912 2.35 -25.19 12.37
C ASP A 912 3.47 -24.35 13.06
N ASP A 913 4.67 -24.31 12.47
CA ASP A 913 5.84 -23.56 12.96
C ASP A 913 5.82 -22.12 12.39
N GLU A 914 5.28 -21.19 13.20
CA GLU A 914 5.08 -19.78 12.85
C GLU A 914 6.40 -19.03 12.57
N GLU A 915 7.48 -19.35 13.29
CA GLU A 915 8.77 -18.65 13.13
C GLU A 915 9.51 -19.07 11.85
N ARG A 916 9.29 -20.30 11.36
CA ARG A 916 10.02 -20.87 10.21
C ARG A 916 9.99 -20.02 8.94
N TYR A 917 8.90 -19.28 8.75
CA TYR A 917 8.67 -18.46 7.58
C TYR A 917 9.52 -17.18 7.53
N SER A 918 10.05 -16.72 8.68
CA SER A 918 10.86 -15.50 8.80
C SER A 918 12.35 -15.74 9.08
N ILE A 919 12.76 -16.93 9.54
CA ILE A 919 14.16 -17.19 9.96
C ILE A 919 15.12 -17.43 8.76
N GLN A 920 14.60 -17.79 7.58
CA GLN A 920 15.41 -18.23 6.43
C GLN A 920 15.67 -17.12 5.38
N ALA A 921 16.33 -16.04 5.81
CA ALA A 921 16.72 -14.92 4.94
C ALA A 921 17.48 -15.38 3.69
N HIS A 922 17.09 -14.84 2.53
CA HIS A 922 17.62 -15.17 1.21
C HIS A 922 17.97 -13.88 0.44
N PRO A 923 19.15 -13.27 0.67
CA PRO A 923 19.45 -11.90 0.20
C PRO A 923 19.33 -11.68 -1.32
N PHE A 924 19.58 -12.73 -2.13
CA PHE A 924 19.40 -12.68 -3.59
C PHE A 924 17.94 -12.70 -4.06
N MET A 925 17.03 -13.29 -3.27
CA MET A 925 15.63 -13.54 -3.63
C MET A 925 14.62 -12.79 -2.74
N LEU A 926 15.09 -12.08 -1.72
CA LEU A 926 14.31 -11.24 -0.79
C LEU A 926 13.10 -12.00 -0.21
N ARG A 927 13.36 -13.20 0.34
CA ARG A 927 12.29 -14.12 0.77
C ARG A 927 11.46 -13.51 1.89
N ASN A 928 12.09 -12.94 2.91
CA ASN A 928 11.38 -12.44 4.08
C ASN A 928 10.50 -11.24 3.72
N LEU A 929 11.06 -10.28 2.98
CA LEU A 929 10.31 -9.12 2.47
C LEU A 929 9.15 -9.55 1.55
N THR A 930 9.35 -10.60 0.77
CA THR A 930 8.31 -11.15 -0.13
C THR A 930 7.22 -11.93 0.63
N VAL A 931 7.59 -12.75 1.62
CA VAL A 931 6.65 -13.47 2.50
C VAL A 931 5.77 -12.46 3.24
N GLN A 932 6.38 -11.44 3.84
CA GLN A 932 5.68 -10.36 4.53
C GLN A 932 4.72 -9.57 3.61
N ALA A 933 5.07 -9.42 2.33
CA ALA A 933 4.24 -8.78 1.32
C ALA A 933 3.07 -9.63 0.78
N ALA A 934 2.97 -10.92 1.14
CA ALA A 934 1.81 -11.75 0.79
C ALA A 934 0.53 -11.22 1.47
N ASP A 935 -0.65 -11.59 0.97
CA ASP A 935 -1.91 -11.24 1.64
C ASP A 935 -2.19 -12.19 2.82
N PRO A 936 -2.79 -11.71 3.93
CA PRO A 936 -3.22 -12.57 5.03
C PRO A 936 -4.15 -13.70 4.56
N PRO A 937 -4.04 -14.94 5.10
CA PRO A 937 -3.23 -15.32 6.26
C PRO A 937 -1.78 -15.72 5.94
N LEU A 938 -1.30 -15.59 4.68
CA LEU A 938 0.04 -16.03 4.31
C LEU A 938 1.13 -15.02 4.68
N GLY A 939 0.81 -13.73 4.63
CA GLY A 939 1.71 -12.62 4.97
C GLY A 939 1.07 -11.64 5.93
N TYR A 940 1.89 -10.72 6.45
CA TYR A 940 1.53 -9.73 7.47
C TYR A 940 1.91 -8.29 7.05
N PRO A 941 1.39 -7.79 5.92
CA PRO A 941 1.63 -6.42 5.48
C PRO A 941 0.89 -5.46 6.42
N ILE A 942 1.62 -4.53 7.06
CA ILE A 942 1.04 -3.64 8.07
C ILE A 942 0.16 -2.53 7.47
N TYR A 943 0.26 -2.30 6.16
CA TYR A 943 -0.64 -1.46 5.38
C TYR A 943 -0.91 -2.12 4.03
N SER A 944 -2.12 -1.98 3.49
CA SER A 944 -2.52 -2.48 2.17
C SER A 944 -3.63 -1.59 1.65
N SER A 945 -3.42 -0.92 0.52
CA SER A 945 -4.43 -0.06 -0.08
C SER A 945 -5.54 -0.87 -0.75
N ALA A 946 -6.78 -0.37 -0.69
CA ALA A 946 -7.80 -0.76 -1.66
C ALA A 946 -7.30 -0.42 -3.10
N PRO A 947 -7.74 -1.13 -4.16
CA PRO A 947 -7.24 -0.93 -5.53
C PRO A 947 -7.23 0.54 -5.98
N LEU A 948 -6.04 1.12 -6.15
CA LEU A 948 -5.86 2.52 -6.53
C LEU A 948 -5.81 2.65 -8.05
N HIS A 949 -6.84 3.27 -8.63
CA HIS A 949 -6.89 3.60 -10.05
C HIS A 949 -6.04 4.85 -10.35
N ILE A 950 -4.79 4.64 -10.78
CA ILE A 950 -3.85 5.71 -11.12
C ILE A 950 -3.90 5.98 -12.63
N PRO A 951 -4.20 7.21 -13.09
CA PRO A 951 -4.11 7.55 -14.51
C PRO A 951 -2.65 7.51 -14.99
N SER A 952 -2.39 6.92 -16.15
CA SER A 952 -1.05 6.75 -16.75
C SER A 952 -0.72 7.77 -17.85
N LEU A 953 -1.50 8.87 -17.94
CA LEU A 953 -1.32 9.99 -18.87
C LEU A 953 -1.05 11.32 -18.13
#